data_AF-A0AA36AKW6-F1
#
_entry.id   AF-A0AA36AKW6-F1
#
_cell.length_a   1.000
_cell.length_b   1.000
_cell.length_c   1.000
_cell.angle_alpha   90.00
_cell.angle_beta   90.00
_cell.angle_gamma   90.00
#
_symmetry.space_group_name_H-M   'P 1'
#
loop_
_entity.id
_entity.type
_entity.pdbx_description
1 polymer ?
#
loop_
_entity_poly.entity_id
_entity_poly.type
_entity_poly.pdbx_seq_one_letter_code
_entity_poly.pdbx_strand_id
1 'polypeptide(L)'
;MNRAYRVFGKRLLRTSQFVVSSRIWLHTIPTRNCDVLMTFPPKTEDAKLMWVLKQLKEKAPQIIVHVRHHAKTEVFGFYMTASYQSLLKGAENLCIRKSLKQDYGGGMKEFTFEEQDLFENIHNEMEFFTSQERQSIVYGMLNNVRSVGNEHIDDTVFREGQAIIPTLVTNNVISNVFPLHNNDDLIRLRNGWVNAFCTTQPLNQICEYFGVKIAMYFAYLGHYTTALCIPALIGLLVWTMEGYEQIFDDWCFVGFALFNVLWATLYLEHWKRRSAELAYKWGTLDKNDEVVIDPRPFYKGELEVSSVTGRLEPFYPIWKRNLFRYFVTLPVVILSLCIVFAVMLANFYIEELITKLVNTGEYAFIAKVLPKVCHAVSIFTLDRMYTRVAYWLNDMENHRMQEAYENHLIIKLVLFQFVNSFLSLFYIAFYLQDMELLREQLMALLIMRQIIGNVKEALLPYLMWHFRMIKAGLITTVESPEKECGELPLNTENKKPCNSEASAEEEEHLTPEMTNTNETADQQESSEEKTAGNNPENEDEKSLIGDLSDNRDRMELPPRKASAGNSPSQAEVESTMSEYEDTFEDYLEMFIQFGYVTLFSSAFPLAALCALLNNVIEIRSDAFKLCMTCRRPFGQQVENIGTWAVSIAKLCDYFFSHIILGVKMWIAYAIPDIPQWVATEMSRLDFLRREAFKKLDSHQPHNNVLHTSKPENPVRSQSLPPTSNQTPHQPPHSSVSTSADTMPLGDTAYITRPSTFQESFSPQLRHRQTPSISAGTS
;
A
#
# COMPACT_ATOMS: atom_id res chain seq x y z
N MET A 1 16.08 -29.65 -39.70
CA MET A 1 16.50 -29.38 -38.29
C MET A 1 17.71 -28.46 -38.18
N ASN A 2 18.94 -28.86 -38.56
CA ASN A 2 20.17 -28.11 -38.24
C ASN A 2 20.22 -26.62 -38.62
N ARG A 3 19.58 -26.19 -39.71
CA ARG A 3 19.52 -24.76 -40.10
C ARG A 3 18.68 -23.93 -39.12
N ALA A 4 17.56 -24.46 -38.64
CA ALA A 4 16.71 -23.82 -37.64
C ALA A 4 17.43 -23.71 -36.29
N TYR A 5 18.10 -24.77 -35.82
CA TYR A 5 18.90 -24.73 -34.59
C TYR A 5 20.07 -23.73 -34.67
N ARG A 6 20.74 -23.57 -35.82
CA ARG A 6 21.79 -22.54 -35.99
C ARG A 6 21.23 -21.11 -35.98
N VAL A 7 20.09 -20.87 -36.63
CA VAL A 7 19.45 -19.55 -36.62
C VAL A 7 18.91 -19.22 -35.23
N PHE A 8 18.26 -20.18 -34.57
CA PHE A 8 17.77 -20.03 -33.20
C PHE A 8 18.92 -19.81 -32.21
N GLY A 9 20.01 -20.59 -32.31
CA GLY A 9 21.20 -20.42 -31.47
C GLY A 9 21.92 -19.08 -31.70
N LYS A 10 22.06 -18.62 -32.95
CA LYS A 10 22.61 -17.27 -33.24
C LYS A 10 21.71 -16.14 -32.75
N ARG A 11 20.39 -16.30 -32.84
CA ARG A 11 19.41 -15.37 -32.27
C ARG A 11 19.52 -15.36 -30.75
N LEU A 12 19.49 -16.52 -30.09
CA LEU A 12 19.63 -16.66 -28.64
C LEU A 12 20.95 -16.08 -28.11
N LEU A 13 22.07 -16.26 -28.83
CA LEU A 13 23.36 -15.66 -28.50
C LEU A 13 23.35 -14.13 -28.62
N ARG A 14 22.76 -13.56 -29.68
CA ARG A 14 22.55 -12.11 -29.77
C ARG A 14 21.61 -11.61 -28.67
N THR A 15 20.48 -12.28 -28.44
CA THR A 15 19.55 -11.95 -27.34
C THR A 15 20.25 -12.04 -25.98
N SER A 16 21.16 -12.99 -25.76
CA SER A 16 21.93 -13.08 -24.51
C SER A 16 22.92 -11.92 -24.35
N GLN A 17 23.60 -11.46 -25.40
CA GLN A 17 24.41 -10.24 -25.35
C GLN A 17 23.56 -8.98 -25.06
N PHE A 18 22.32 -8.92 -25.56
CA PHE A 18 21.38 -7.85 -25.23
C PHE A 18 20.81 -7.96 -23.81
N VAL A 19 20.56 -9.17 -23.29
CA VAL A 19 20.00 -9.42 -21.94
C VAL A 19 21.04 -9.27 -20.83
N VAL A 20 22.31 -9.60 -21.09
CA VAL A 20 23.44 -9.34 -20.18
C VAL A 20 23.72 -7.84 -20.07
N SER A 21 23.36 -7.05 -21.10
CA SER A 21 23.29 -5.61 -20.99
C SER A 21 22.03 -5.18 -20.26
N SER A 22 22.16 -4.87 -18.96
CA SER A 22 21.13 -4.23 -18.12
C SER A 22 20.63 -2.87 -18.65
N ARG A 23 21.12 -2.43 -19.81
CA ARG A 23 20.81 -1.17 -20.48
C ARG A 23 19.55 -1.17 -21.35
N ILE A 24 18.86 -2.30 -21.57
CA ILE A 24 17.58 -2.28 -22.32
C ILE A 24 16.58 -1.30 -21.68
N TRP A 25 16.55 -1.21 -20.35
CA TRP A 25 15.73 -0.21 -19.63
C TRP A 25 16.19 1.23 -19.88
N LEU A 26 17.53 1.46 -19.89
CA LEU A 26 18.16 2.73 -20.26
C LEU A 26 17.96 3.11 -21.75
N HIS A 27 17.45 2.20 -22.58
CA HIS A 27 17.12 2.43 -23.99
C HIS A 27 15.60 2.57 -24.25
N THR A 28 14.76 2.55 -23.22
CA THR A 28 13.37 2.99 -23.37
C THR A 28 13.33 4.52 -23.48
N ILE A 29 12.54 5.06 -24.40
CA ILE A 29 12.39 6.52 -24.53
C ILE A 29 11.53 6.99 -23.33
N PRO A 30 12.05 7.86 -22.46
CA PRO A 30 11.33 8.30 -21.26
C PRO A 30 10.10 9.11 -21.67
N THR A 31 8.97 8.84 -21.02
CA THR A 31 7.73 9.57 -21.29
C THR A 31 7.71 10.86 -20.49
N ARG A 32 8.37 11.91 -21.02
CA ARG A 32 8.34 13.25 -20.40
C ARG A 32 6.90 13.76 -20.28
N ASN A 33 6.61 14.42 -19.15
CA ASN A 33 5.34 15.09 -18.85
C ASN A 33 4.09 14.19 -18.88
N CYS A 34 4.16 13.00 -18.27
CA CYS A 34 3.00 12.15 -18.04
C CYS A 34 2.99 11.63 -16.60
N ASP A 35 1.93 11.93 -15.85
CA ASP A 35 1.77 11.50 -14.48
C ASP A 35 1.05 10.14 -14.43
N VAL A 36 -0.11 10.02 -15.10
CA VAL A 36 -0.99 8.84 -15.07
C VAL A 36 -1.25 8.31 -16.48
N LEU A 37 -1.18 6.98 -16.65
CA LEU A 37 -1.56 6.29 -17.88
C LEU A 37 -2.88 5.52 -17.68
N MET A 38 -3.80 5.69 -18.63
CA MET A 38 -5.02 4.88 -18.76
C MET A 38 -4.92 4.03 -20.03
N THR A 39 -5.06 2.71 -19.90
CA THR A 39 -5.00 1.76 -21.03
C THR A 39 -6.35 1.10 -21.27
N PHE A 40 -6.65 0.83 -22.53
CA PHE A 40 -7.89 0.19 -22.98
C PHE A 40 -7.66 -1.27 -23.39
N PRO A 41 -8.69 -2.12 -23.45
CA PRO A 41 -8.57 -3.46 -24.02
C PRO A 41 -8.02 -3.42 -25.47
N PRO A 42 -7.29 -4.45 -25.90
CA PRO A 42 -6.79 -4.52 -27.28
C PRO A 42 -7.98 -4.52 -28.25
N LYS A 43 -7.83 -3.80 -29.38
CA LYS A 43 -8.87 -3.65 -30.42
C LYS A 43 -10.17 -2.98 -29.96
N THR A 44 -10.14 -2.19 -28.89
CA THR A 44 -11.26 -1.31 -28.50
C THR A 44 -11.75 -0.47 -29.69
N GLU A 45 -13.06 -0.26 -29.78
CA GLU A 45 -13.70 0.54 -30.82
C GLU A 45 -13.37 2.02 -30.67
N ASP A 46 -13.03 2.67 -31.78
CA ASP A 46 -12.65 4.09 -31.82
C ASP A 46 -13.76 5.00 -31.25
N ALA A 47 -15.03 4.61 -31.40
CA ALA A 47 -16.18 5.31 -30.82
C ALA A 47 -16.13 5.36 -29.28
N LYS A 48 -15.70 4.27 -28.61
CA LYS A 48 -15.61 4.18 -27.14
C LYS A 48 -14.46 5.04 -26.62
N LEU A 49 -13.30 4.98 -27.31
CA LEU A 49 -12.15 5.84 -27.02
C LEU A 49 -12.52 7.32 -27.13
N MET A 50 -13.17 7.69 -28.23
CA MET A 50 -13.63 9.07 -28.48
C MET A 50 -14.67 9.55 -27.47
N TRP A 51 -15.58 8.66 -27.03
CA TRP A 51 -16.54 8.97 -25.98
C TRP A 51 -15.84 9.26 -24.63
N VAL A 52 -14.87 8.42 -24.22
CA VAL A 52 -14.12 8.64 -22.97
C VAL A 52 -13.28 9.93 -23.05
N LEU A 53 -12.62 10.17 -24.19
CA LEU A 53 -11.86 11.39 -24.43
C LEU A 53 -12.75 12.64 -24.37
N LYS A 54 -13.97 12.57 -24.92
CA LYS A 54 -14.98 13.63 -24.83
C LYS A 54 -15.37 13.90 -23.38
N GLN A 55 -15.73 12.86 -22.61
CA GLN A 55 -16.09 13.02 -21.18
C GLN A 55 -14.96 13.66 -20.37
N LEU A 56 -13.70 13.26 -20.60
CA LEU A 56 -12.54 13.86 -19.94
C LEU A 56 -12.37 15.34 -20.30
N LYS A 57 -12.42 15.71 -21.58
CA LYS A 57 -12.29 17.11 -22.03
C LYS A 57 -13.42 18.01 -21.54
N GLU A 58 -14.67 17.52 -21.52
CA GLU A 58 -15.84 18.31 -21.10
C GLU A 58 -15.91 18.49 -19.58
N LYS A 59 -15.49 17.50 -18.78
CA LYS A 59 -15.72 17.46 -17.32
C LYS A 59 -14.49 17.64 -16.46
N ALA A 60 -13.31 17.41 -17.02
CA ALA A 60 -12.03 17.67 -16.38
C ALA A 60 -11.09 18.45 -17.32
N PRO A 61 -11.49 19.66 -17.80
CA PRO A 61 -10.65 20.48 -18.68
C PRO A 61 -9.30 20.88 -18.06
N GLN A 62 -9.16 20.76 -16.74
CA GLN A 62 -7.90 20.90 -15.99
C GLN A 62 -6.87 19.78 -16.28
N ILE A 63 -7.28 18.63 -16.84
CA ILE A 63 -6.41 17.51 -17.22
C ILE A 63 -6.04 17.63 -18.71
N ILE A 64 -4.74 17.60 -18.98
CA ILE A 64 -4.18 17.51 -20.32
C ILE A 64 -4.10 16.02 -20.70
N VAL A 65 -4.81 15.64 -21.77
CA VAL A 65 -4.89 14.24 -22.25
C VAL A 65 -4.24 14.12 -23.63
N HIS A 66 -3.18 13.31 -23.72
CA HIS A 66 -2.56 12.92 -24.99
C HIS A 66 -2.86 11.46 -25.30
N VAL A 67 -3.43 11.18 -26.47
CA VAL A 67 -3.70 9.80 -26.92
C VAL A 67 -2.51 9.29 -27.73
N ARG A 68 -2.05 8.07 -27.46
CA ARG A 68 -1.07 7.37 -28.33
C ARG A 68 -1.53 5.92 -28.55
N HIS A 69 -1.21 5.37 -29.72
CA HIS A 69 -1.39 3.95 -30.02
C HIS A 69 -0.10 3.19 -29.72
N HIS A 70 -0.18 2.16 -28.87
CA HIS A 70 0.94 1.27 -28.56
C HIS A 70 1.07 0.22 -29.65
N ALA A 71 2.10 0.33 -30.47
CA ALA A 71 2.28 -0.52 -31.65
C ALA A 71 2.53 -1.99 -31.28
N LYS A 72 3.13 -2.27 -30.11
CA LYS A 72 3.52 -3.63 -29.69
C LYS A 72 2.45 -4.37 -28.88
N THR A 73 1.49 -3.65 -28.30
CA THR A 73 0.38 -4.23 -27.50
C THR A 73 -0.97 -4.12 -28.19
N GLU A 74 -1.08 -3.41 -29.33
CA GLU A 74 -2.35 -3.10 -30.05
C GLU A 74 -3.39 -2.39 -29.17
N VAL A 75 -2.92 -1.56 -28.23
CA VAL A 75 -3.71 -0.87 -27.21
C VAL A 75 -3.57 0.65 -27.38
N PHE A 76 -4.65 1.39 -27.15
CA PHE A 76 -4.58 2.83 -26.98
C PHE A 76 -4.23 3.17 -25.53
N GLY A 77 -3.31 4.11 -25.34
CA GLY A 77 -2.94 4.69 -24.06
C GLY A 77 -3.33 6.17 -24.02
N PHE A 78 -4.04 6.58 -22.97
CA PHE A 78 -4.33 7.98 -22.65
C PHE A 78 -3.33 8.42 -21.59
N TYR A 79 -2.42 9.30 -21.99
CA TYR A 79 -1.35 9.86 -21.19
C TYR A 79 -1.86 11.16 -20.58
N MET A 80 -1.85 11.26 -19.26
CA MET A 80 -2.55 12.32 -18.53
C MET A 80 -1.60 13.04 -17.59
N THR A 81 -1.68 14.37 -17.63
CA THR A 81 -0.97 15.30 -16.75
C THR A 81 -1.86 16.53 -16.50
N ALA A 82 -1.42 17.48 -15.69
CA ALA A 82 -2.11 18.73 -15.46
C ALA A 82 -1.10 19.88 -15.36
N SER A 83 -1.52 21.11 -15.67
CA SER A 83 -0.68 22.29 -15.46
C SER A 83 -0.48 22.54 -13.96
N TYR A 84 0.60 23.24 -13.58
CA TYR A 84 0.89 23.53 -12.18
C TYR A 84 -0.29 24.22 -11.45
N GLN A 85 -0.95 25.20 -12.09
CA GLN A 85 -2.11 25.86 -11.50
C GLN A 85 -3.32 24.92 -11.31
N SER A 86 -3.51 23.95 -12.21
CA SER A 86 -4.51 22.89 -12.03
C SER A 86 -4.12 21.97 -10.88
N LEU A 87 -2.84 21.59 -10.76
CA LEU A 87 -2.33 20.75 -9.67
C LEU A 87 -2.52 21.42 -8.30
N LEU A 88 -2.25 22.72 -8.17
CA LEU A 88 -2.49 23.48 -6.93
C LEU A 88 -3.96 23.40 -6.49
N LYS A 89 -4.91 23.66 -7.40
CA LYS A 89 -6.35 23.50 -7.11
C LYS A 89 -6.74 22.06 -6.82
N GLY A 90 -6.08 21.09 -7.45
CA GLY A 90 -6.28 19.67 -7.16
C GLY A 90 -5.77 19.25 -5.78
N ALA A 91 -4.66 19.84 -5.31
CA ALA A 91 -4.10 19.60 -4.00
C ALA A 91 -5.00 20.10 -2.87
N GLU A 92 -5.63 21.26 -3.06
CA GLU A 92 -6.66 21.79 -2.15
C GLU A 92 -7.90 20.87 -2.10
N ASN A 93 -8.42 20.43 -3.25
CA ASN A 93 -9.54 19.47 -3.31
C ASN A 93 -9.23 18.11 -2.66
N LEU A 94 -7.96 17.72 -2.57
CA LEU A 94 -7.51 16.50 -1.87
C LEU A 94 -6.96 16.77 -0.46
N CYS A 95 -7.05 18.01 0.04
CA CYS A 95 -6.56 18.43 1.34
C CYS A 95 -5.09 18.03 1.61
N ILE A 96 -4.24 18.10 0.58
CA ILE A 96 -2.82 17.70 0.68
C ILE A 96 -2.11 18.63 1.66
N ARG A 97 -1.38 18.06 2.63
CA ARG A 97 -0.63 18.81 3.63
C ARG A 97 0.77 19.18 3.12
N LYS A 98 1.19 20.41 3.40
CA LYS A 98 2.43 21.03 2.94
C LYS A 98 3.11 21.81 4.06
N SER A 99 4.44 21.94 3.98
CA SER A 99 5.24 22.72 4.92
C SER A 99 4.94 24.21 4.79
N LEU A 100 4.65 24.87 5.90
CA LEU A 100 4.61 26.32 6.00
C LEU A 100 6.03 26.87 6.13
N LYS A 101 6.30 28.04 5.55
CA LYS A 101 7.55 28.78 5.76
C LYS A 101 7.73 29.05 7.25
N GLN A 102 8.98 28.98 7.71
CA GLN A 102 9.35 29.16 9.12
C GLN A 102 8.81 30.48 9.73
N ASP A 103 8.72 31.54 8.93
CA ASP A 103 8.19 32.86 9.32
C ASP A 103 6.70 32.83 9.74
N TYR A 104 5.92 31.87 9.22
CA TYR A 104 4.51 31.69 9.52
C TYR A 104 4.25 30.63 10.60
N GLY A 105 5.30 30.26 11.35
CA GLY A 105 5.23 29.30 12.47
C GLY A 105 5.75 27.89 12.12
N GLY A 106 6.01 27.62 10.84
CA GLY A 106 6.47 26.31 10.35
C GLY A 106 5.43 25.19 10.49
N GLY A 107 5.90 23.95 10.35
CA GLY A 107 5.05 22.76 10.46
C GLY A 107 4.19 22.50 9.21
N MET A 108 3.28 21.52 9.31
CA MET A 108 2.43 21.07 8.20
C MET A 108 1.03 21.67 8.31
N LYS A 109 0.53 22.24 7.21
CA LYS A 109 -0.86 22.72 7.06
C LYS A 109 -1.48 22.15 5.77
N GLU A 110 -2.79 21.96 5.76
CA GLU A 110 -3.54 21.65 4.53
C GLU A 110 -3.39 22.78 3.51
N PHE A 111 -3.07 22.43 2.28
CA PHE A 111 -2.85 23.38 1.21
C PHE A 111 -4.17 24.04 0.80
N THR A 112 -4.17 25.37 0.80
CA THR A 112 -5.27 26.22 0.34
C THR A 112 -4.75 27.18 -0.72
N PHE A 113 -5.42 27.26 -1.87
CA PHE A 113 -4.98 28.01 -3.04
C PHE A 113 -4.90 29.51 -2.77
N GLU A 114 -5.80 30.05 -1.93
CA GLU A 114 -5.82 31.46 -1.54
C GLU A 114 -4.60 31.87 -0.70
N GLU A 115 -4.05 30.94 0.10
CA GLU A 115 -2.91 31.18 1.00
C GLU A 115 -1.60 30.55 0.49
N GLN A 116 -1.50 30.27 -0.81
CA GLN A 116 -0.36 29.55 -1.42
C GLN A 116 1.02 30.12 -1.05
N ASP A 117 1.14 31.44 -0.85
CA ASP A 117 2.40 32.12 -0.52
C ASP A 117 2.90 31.83 0.91
N LEU A 118 2.11 31.21 1.77
CA LEU A 118 2.55 30.78 3.11
C LEU A 118 3.42 29.51 3.07
N PHE A 119 3.35 28.72 1.99
CA PHE A 119 3.98 27.42 1.88
C PHE A 119 5.40 27.49 1.31
N GLU A 120 6.26 26.58 1.77
CA GLU A 120 7.65 26.47 1.28
C GLU A 120 7.68 26.05 -0.19
N ASN A 121 8.68 26.54 -0.94
CA ASN A 121 8.98 26.17 -2.33
C ASN A 121 7.85 26.33 -3.37
N ILE A 122 6.75 27.03 -3.04
CA ILE A 122 5.57 27.24 -3.92
C ILE A 122 5.90 27.78 -5.33
N HIS A 123 7.02 28.48 -5.52
CA HIS A 123 7.44 29.01 -6.82
C HIS A 123 8.17 27.98 -7.70
N ASN A 124 8.54 26.80 -7.18
CA ASN A 124 9.25 25.74 -7.89
C ASN A 124 8.38 24.48 -8.02
N GLU A 125 7.77 24.28 -9.20
CA GLU A 125 6.91 23.13 -9.50
C GLU A 125 7.58 21.77 -9.21
N MET A 126 8.90 21.67 -9.41
CA MET A 126 9.66 20.42 -9.26
C MET A 126 10.00 20.07 -7.81
N GLU A 127 9.94 21.05 -6.90
CA GLU A 127 10.20 20.87 -5.47
C GLU A 127 8.91 20.93 -4.64
N PHE A 128 7.88 21.65 -5.12
CA PHE A 128 6.62 21.78 -4.39
C PHE A 128 5.79 20.50 -4.39
N PHE A 129 5.67 19.82 -5.54
CA PHE A 129 4.95 18.55 -5.65
C PHE A 129 5.89 17.40 -5.97
N THR A 130 5.84 16.33 -5.16
CA THR A 130 6.52 15.08 -5.47
C THR A 130 5.86 14.42 -6.69
N SER A 131 6.60 13.54 -7.38
CA SER A 131 6.04 12.78 -8.49
C SER A 131 4.84 11.90 -8.08
N GLN A 132 4.78 11.45 -6.81
CA GLN A 132 3.64 10.71 -6.26
C GLN A 132 2.42 11.61 -6.01
N GLU A 133 2.61 12.82 -5.49
CA GLU A 133 1.51 13.75 -5.24
C GLU A 133 0.86 14.21 -6.54
N ARG A 134 1.65 14.57 -7.56
CA ARG A 134 1.13 14.91 -8.91
C ARG A 134 0.21 13.81 -9.43
N GLN A 135 0.62 12.56 -9.26
CA GLN A 135 -0.11 11.38 -9.68
C GLN A 135 -1.40 11.17 -8.90
N SER A 136 -1.36 11.31 -7.57
CA SER A 136 -2.56 11.25 -6.72
C SER A 136 -3.52 12.41 -6.99
N ILE A 137 -3.03 13.60 -7.33
CA ILE A 137 -3.84 14.76 -7.74
C ILE A 137 -4.56 14.47 -9.06
N VAL A 138 -3.83 14.06 -10.11
CA VAL A 138 -4.43 13.72 -11.42
C VAL A 138 -5.42 12.56 -11.28
N TYR A 139 -5.08 11.54 -10.50
CA TYR A 139 -5.98 10.41 -10.21
C TYR A 139 -7.23 10.83 -9.41
N GLY A 140 -7.10 11.73 -8.43
CA GLY A 140 -8.21 12.34 -7.72
C GLY A 140 -9.14 13.15 -8.64
N MET A 141 -8.58 13.93 -9.58
CA MET A 141 -9.37 14.62 -10.60
C MET A 141 -10.14 13.64 -11.50
N LEU A 142 -9.51 12.55 -11.97
CA LEU A 142 -10.16 11.49 -12.75
C LEU A 142 -11.28 10.81 -11.97
N ASN A 143 -11.03 10.48 -10.71
CA ASN A 143 -12.01 9.88 -9.81
C ASN A 143 -13.12 10.85 -9.41
N ASN A 144 -12.95 12.17 -9.60
CA ASN A 144 -13.99 13.20 -9.41
C ASN A 144 -14.83 13.48 -10.67
N VAL A 145 -14.56 12.81 -11.80
CA VAL A 145 -15.42 12.93 -13.01
C VAL A 145 -16.76 12.24 -12.76
N ARG A 146 -17.84 13.03 -12.69
CA ARG A 146 -19.22 12.60 -12.37
C ARG A 146 -20.15 12.72 -13.58
N SER A 147 -21.18 11.88 -13.64
CA SER A 147 -22.21 11.92 -14.69
C SER A 147 -23.29 12.96 -14.42
N VAL A 148 -23.85 13.54 -15.48
CA VAL A 148 -25.02 14.43 -15.44
C VAL A 148 -26.32 13.64 -15.73
N GLY A 149 -26.24 12.30 -15.83
CA GLY A 149 -27.40 11.40 -15.90
C GLY A 149 -27.99 11.14 -17.30
N ASN A 150 -27.50 11.83 -18.33
CA ASN A 150 -27.93 11.63 -19.73
C ASN A 150 -26.90 10.86 -20.57
N GLU A 151 -25.89 10.28 -19.93
CA GLU A 151 -24.76 9.64 -20.59
C GLU A 151 -24.92 8.12 -20.63
N HIS A 152 -24.54 7.51 -21.74
CA HIS A 152 -24.51 6.07 -21.92
C HIS A 152 -23.31 5.66 -22.77
N ILE A 153 -22.78 4.47 -22.52
CA ILE A 153 -21.80 3.77 -23.36
C ILE A 153 -22.14 2.28 -23.36
N ASP A 154 -22.35 1.71 -24.54
CA ASP A 154 -22.91 0.36 -24.70
C ASP A 154 -24.18 0.17 -23.83
N ASP A 155 -24.27 -0.92 -23.06
CA ASP A 155 -25.34 -1.19 -22.10
C ASP A 155 -25.23 -0.39 -20.78
N THR A 156 -24.18 0.41 -20.60
CA THR A 156 -23.92 1.17 -19.37
C THR A 156 -24.61 2.53 -19.42
N VAL A 157 -25.71 2.70 -18.69
CA VAL A 157 -26.37 3.99 -18.46
C VAL A 157 -25.87 4.59 -17.14
N PHE A 158 -25.34 5.82 -17.19
CA PHE A 158 -24.89 6.54 -16.01
C PHE A 158 -26.03 7.41 -15.45
N ARG A 159 -26.18 7.43 -14.12
CA ARG A 159 -27.14 8.31 -13.43
C ARG A 159 -26.46 9.59 -12.94
N GLU A 160 -27.25 10.63 -12.71
CA GLU A 160 -26.76 11.91 -12.20
C GLU A 160 -25.98 11.72 -10.88
N GLY A 161 -24.78 12.28 -10.80
CA GLY A 161 -23.88 12.15 -9.65
C GLY A 161 -23.05 10.86 -9.61
N GLN A 162 -23.19 9.91 -10.55
CA GLN A 162 -22.40 8.68 -10.57
C GLN A 162 -20.96 8.92 -11.06
N ALA A 163 -19.96 8.28 -10.44
CA ALA A 163 -18.56 8.35 -10.88
C ALA A 163 -18.34 7.59 -12.21
N ILE A 164 -17.79 8.27 -13.22
CA ILE A 164 -17.65 7.70 -14.58
C ILE A 164 -16.48 6.72 -14.65
N ILE A 165 -15.26 7.17 -14.33
CA ILE A 165 -14.04 6.36 -14.51
C ILE A 165 -14.07 5.04 -13.72
N PRO A 166 -14.46 5.00 -12.42
CA PRO A 166 -14.57 3.73 -11.69
C PRO A 166 -15.57 2.75 -12.32
N THR A 167 -16.72 3.25 -12.79
CA THR A 167 -17.74 2.42 -13.46
C THR A 167 -17.21 1.83 -14.78
N LEU A 168 -16.45 2.61 -15.57
CA LEU A 168 -15.83 2.14 -16.81
C LEU A 168 -14.77 1.06 -16.60
N VAL A 169 -14.00 1.15 -15.50
CA VAL A 169 -13.04 0.12 -15.08
C VAL A 169 -13.80 -1.15 -14.66
N THR A 170 -14.83 -1.03 -13.83
CA THR A 170 -15.68 -2.17 -13.41
C THR A 170 -16.32 -2.89 -14.60
N ASN A 171 -16.73 -2.15 -15.64
CA ASN A 171 -17.33 -2.70 -16.85
C ASN A 171 -16.31 -3.13 -17.92
N ASN A 172 -15.01 -3.13 -17.61
CA ASN A 172 -13.91 -3.50 -18.52
C ASN A 172 -13.84 -2.66 -19.83
N VAL A 173 -14.43 -1.46 -19.85
CA VAL A 173 -14.24 -0.49 -20.96
C VAL A 173 -12.84 0.11 -20.88
N ILE A 174 -12.38 0.41 -19.67
CA ILE A 174 -10.99 0.75 -19.36
C ILE A 174 -10.34 -0.52 -18.80
N SER A 175 -9.12 -0.84 -19.24
CA SER A 175 -8.40 -2.03 -18.79
C SER A 175 -7.58 -1.76 -17.53
N ASN A 176 -6.80 -0.67 -17.48
CA ASN A 176 -6.03 -0.28 -16.30
C ASN A 176 -5.92 1.26 -16.23
N VAL A 177 -5.79 1.79 -15.00
CA VAL A 177 -5.35 3.17 -14.75
C VAL A 177 -4.24 3.10 -13.71
N PHE A 178 -3.03 3.55 -14.04
CA PHE A 178 -1.86 3.44 -13.16
C PHE A 178 -0.88 4.61 -13.32
N PRO A 179 -0.13 4.98 -12.27
CA PRO A 179 0.90 6.00 -12.36
C PRO A 179 2.14 5.45 -13.07
N LEU A 180 2.83 6.30 -13.85
CA LEU A 180 4.12 5.92 -14.45
C LEU A 180 5.27 6.08 -13.44
N HIS A 181 6.35 5.32 -13.63
CA HIS A 181 7.60 5.59 -12.91
C HIS A 181 8.25 6.89 -13.43
N ASN A 182 8.68 7.76 -12.53
CA ASN A 182 9.73 8.73 -12.88
C ASN A 182 11.07 7.98 -12.85
N ASN A 183 11.76 7.90 -13.99
CA ASN A 183 13.04 7.18 -14.14
C ASN A 183 14.17 7.84 -13.35
N ASP A 184 14.22 9.17 -13.27
CA ASP A 184 15.33 9.87 -12.61
C ASP A 184 15.29 9.64 -11.10
N ASP A 185 14.10 9.78 -10.49
CA ASP A 185 13.82 9.42 -9.10
C ASP A 185 14.10 7.92 -8.84
N LEU A 186 13.64 7.03 -9.73
CA LEU A 186 13.79 5.58 -9.58
C LEU A 186 15.25 5.13 -9.63
N ILE A 187 16.09 5.76 -10.47
CA ILE A 187 17.53 5.47 -10.55
C ILE A 187 18.22 5.91 -9.25
N ARG A 188 17.88 7.10 -8.71
CA ARG A 188 18.39 7.57 -7.42
C ARG A 188 18.01 6.60 -6.30
N LEU A 189 16.73 6.26 -6.21
CA LEU A 189 16.19 5.35 -5.20
C LEU A 189 16.83 3.95 -5.31
N ARG A 190 16.92 3.37 -6.51
CA ARG A 190 17.60 2.08 -6.73
C ARG A 190 19.05 2.10 -6.24
N ASN A 191 19.81 3.14 -6.57
CA ASN A 191 21.22 3.24 -6.19
C ASN A 191 21.39 3.42 -4.67
N GLY A 192 20.49 4.19 -4.02
CA GLY A 192 20.53 4.45 -2.58
C GLY A 192 19.85 3.42 -1.68
N TRP A 193 19.02 2.50 -2.23
CA TRP A 193 18.19 1.58 -1.44
C TRP A 193 18.32 0.11 -1.84
N VAL A 194 18.22 -0.20 -3.13
CA VAL A 194 18.28 -1.58 -3.64
C VAL A 194 19.73 -2.08 -3.66
N ASN A 195 20.64 -1.27 -4.23
CA ASN A 195 22.04 -1.65 -4.40
C ASN A 195 22.89 -1.44 -3.13
N ALA A 196 22.40 -0.66 -2.17
CA ALA A 196 23.17 -0.16 -1.03
C ALA A 196 22.98 -1.02 0.24
N PHE A 197 23.45 -2.28 0.18
CA PHE A 197 23.19 -3.33 1.19
C PHE A 197 23.45 -2.92 2.66
N CYS A 198 24.51 -2.15 2.94
CA CYS A 198 24.90 -1.76 4.30
C CYS A 198 24.40 -0.36 4.73
N THR A 199 23.46 0.24 3.99
CA THR A 199 22.93 1.59 4.31
C THR A 199 21.56 1.54 4.97
N THR A 200 21.29 2.56 5.80
CA THR A 200 19.97 2.82 6.39
C THR A 200 18.94 3.11 5.30
N GLN A 201 17.73 2.55 5.42
CA GLN A 201 16.68 2.74 4.42
C GLN A 201 16.28 4.22 4.28
N PRO A 202 16.18 4.77 3.04
CA PRO A 202 15.81 6.16 2.80
C PRO A 202 14.29 6.37 2.89
N LEU A 203 13.72 6.19 4.10
CA LEU A 203 12.28 6.15 4.35
C LEU A 203 11.50 7.35 3.77
N ASN A 204 12.06 8.56 3.82
CA ASN A 204 11.41 9.75 3.25
C ASN A 204 11.33 9.69 1.72
N GLN A 205 12.39 9.27 1.03
CA GLN A 205 12.38 9.11 -0.44
C GLN A 205 11.42 7.99 -0.87
N ILE A 206 11.32 6.91 -0.09
CA ILE A 206 10.32 5.85 -0.30
C ILE A 206 8.91 6.42 -0.14
N CYS A 207 8.68 7.27 0.87
CA CYS A 207 7.39 7.95 1.09
C CYS A 207 7.03 8.92 -0.03
N GLU A 208 7.97 9.78 -0.44
CA GLU A 208 7.80 10.76 -1.52
C GLU A 208 7.55 10.10 -2.89
N TYR A 209 7.98 8.85 -3.08
CA TYR A 209 7.86 8.13 -4.36
C TYR A 209 6.71 7.10 -4.40
N PHE A 210 6.53 6.29 -3.35
CA PHE A 210 5.53 5.22 -3.28
C PHE A 210 4.36 5.54 -2.34
N GLY A 211 4.41 6.64 -1.59
CA GLY A 211 3.39 7.03 -0.62
C GLY A 211 3.56 6.37 0.75
N VAL A 212 2.74 6.82 1.68
CA VAL A 212 2.88 6.55 3.13
C VAL A 212 2.65 5.09 3.49
N LYS A 213 1.68 4.40 2.87
CA LYS A 213 1.38 2.97 3.16
C LYS A 213 2.59 2.06 2.97
N ILE A 214 3.32 2.24 1.87
CA ILE A 214 4.53 1.45 1.54
C ILE A 214 5.72 1.90 2.38
N ALA A 215 5.90 3.21 2.60
CA ALA A 215 6.96 3.71 3.49
C ALA A 215 6.78 3.23 4.95
N MET A 216 5.53 3.12 5.43
CA MET A 216 5.21 2.57 6.75
C MET A 216 5.56 1.08 6.84
N TYR A 217 5.38 0.31 5.75
CA TYR A 217 5.82 -1.09 5.68
C TYR A 217 7.34 -1.21 5.83
N PHE A 218 8.12 -0.47 5.03
CA PHE A 218 9.58 -0.52 5.13
C PHE A 218 10.13 0.06 6.44
N ALA A 219 9.43 1.03 7.02
CA ALA A 219 9.72 1.52 8.37
C ALA A 219 9.47 0.44 9.43
N TYR A 220 8.36 -0.31 9.35
CA TYR A 220 8.06 -1.43 10.22
C TYR A 220 9.10 -2.55 10.06
N LEU A 221 9.34 -3.01 8.84
CA LEU A 221 10.31 -4.06 8.52
C LEU A 221 11.71 -3.69 9.02
N GLY A 222 12.20 -2.48 8.72
CA GLY A 222 13.51 -2.01 9.19
C GLY A 222 13.61 -1.87 10.71
N HIS A 223 12.55 -1.38 11.35
CA HIS A 223 12.49 -1.29 12.81
C HIS A 223 12.47 -2.69 13.46
N TYR A 224 11.72 -3.62 12.87
CA TYR A 224 11.63 -5.00 13.33
C TYR A 224 12.97 -5.73 13.21
N THR A 225 13.65 -5.62 12.05
CA THR A 225 15.00 -6.17 11.83
C THR A 225 16.00 -5.65 12.87
N THR A 226 16.01 -4.35 13.15
CA THR A 226 16.93 -3.79 14.18
C THR A 226 16.56 -4.22 15.60
N ALA A 227 15.27 -4.41 15.91
CA ALA A 227 14.82 -4.92 17.20
C ALA A 227 15.17 -6.41 17.42
N LEU A 228 15.16 -7.22 16.34
CA LEU A 228 15.52 -8.65 16.36
C LEU A 228 16.99 -8.92 16.69
N CYS A 229 17.89 -7.94 16.54
CA CYS A 229 19.30 -8.09 16.93
C CYS A 229 19.48 -8.50 18.40
N ILE A 230 18.61 -8.04 19.30
CA ILE A 230 18.68 -8.34 20.74
C ILE A 230 18.32 -9.82 21.04
N PRO A 231 17.12 -10.33 20.67
CA PRO A 231 16.79 -11.74 20.87
C PRO A 231 17.67 -12.68 20.02
N ALA A 232 18.17 -12.25 18.84
CA ALA A 232 19.11 -13.05 18.07
C ALA A 232 20.44 -13.25 18.80
N LEU A 233 20.99 -12.19 19.42
CA LEU A 233 22.22 -12.28 20.21
C LEU A 233 22.03 -13.13 21.47
N ILE A 234 20.95 -12.90 22.23
CA ILE A 234 20.68 -13.65 23.47
C ILE A 234 20.35 -15.11 23.15
N GLY A 235 19.55 -15.37 22.11
CA GLY A 235 19.22 -16.73 21.65
C GLY A 235 20.45 -17.49 21.15
N LEU A 236 21.38 -16.83 20.47
CA LEU A 236 22.67 -17.41 20.10
C LEU A 236 23.51 -17.76 21.33
N LEU A 237 23.58 -16.87 22.33
CA LEU A 237 24.30 -17.15 23.59
C LEU A 237 23.70 -18.35 24.32
N VAL A 238 22.38 -18.39 24.51
CA VAL A 238 21.67 -19.53 25.12
C VAL A 238 21.97 -20.83 24.36
N TRP A 239 21.90 -20.81 23.03
CA TRP A 239 22.22 -21.98 22.21
C TRP A 239 23.68 -22.43 22.33
N THR A 240 24.64 -21.51 22.47
CA THR A 240 26.07 -21.89 22.68
C THR A 240 26.37 -22.43 24.07
N MET A 241 25.50 -22.20 25.05
CA MET A 241 25.66 -22.71 26.43
C MET A 241 24.82 -23.96 26.71
N GLU A 242 23.92 -24.32 25.79
CA GLU A 242 23.06 -25.51 25.84
C GLU A 242 23.88 -26.79 26.01
N GLY A 243 23.58 -27.59 27.04
CA GLY A 243 24.24 -28.87 27.31
C GLY A 243 25.47 -28.81 28.21
N TYR A 244 25.69 -27.70 28.95
CA TYR A 244 26.72 -27.64 29.98
C TYR A 244 26.29 -28.35 31.28
N GLU A 245 25.15 -27.95 31.85
CA GLU A 245 24.52 -28.58 33.02
C GLU A 245 22.99 -28.46 32.91
N GLN A 246 22.25 -29.54 33.14
CA GLN A 246 20.79 -29.56 33.01
C GLN A 246 20.08 -28.49 33.86
N ILE A 247 20.58 -28.23 35.08
CA ILE A 247 20.04 -27.18 35.95
C ILE A 247 20.24 -25.80 35.31
N PHE A 248 21.41 -25.54 34.73
CA PHE A 248 21.71 -24.29 34.05
C PHE A 248 20.84 -24.09 32.80
N ASP A 249 20.63 -25.15 32.02
CA ASP A 249 19.74 -25.15 30.85
C ASP A 249 18.28 -24.81 31.25
N ASP A 250 17.76 -25.39 32.35
CA ASP A 250 16.43 -25.06 32.89
C ASP A 250 16.30 -23.58 33.29
N TRP A 251 17.30 -23.02 33.98
CA TRP A 251 17.31 -21.59 34.33
C TRP A 251 17.41 -20.69 33.10
N CYS A 252 18.21 -21.07 32.10
CA CYS A 252 18.33 -20.36 30.82
C CYS A 252 17.01 -20.38 30.04
N PHE A 253 16.31 -21.52 29.99
CA PHE A 253 15.02 -21.66 29.31
C PHE A 253 13.96 -20.71 29.90
N VAL A 254 13.81 -20.70 31.23
CA VAL A 254 12.86 -19.81 31.93
C VAL A 254 13.25 -18.35 31.80
N GLY A 255 14.54 -18.03 31.96
CA GLY A 255 15.05 -16.67 31.80
C GLY A 255 14.84 -16.11 30.39
N PHE A 256 15.07 -16.93 29.36
CA PHE A 256 14.87 -16.55 27.97
C PHE A 256 13.38 -16.39 27.63
N ALA A 257 12.49 -17.24 28.16
CA ALA A 257 11.05 -17.08 28.00
C ALA A 257 10.56 -15.72 28.55
N LEU A 258 10.97 -15.37 29.78
CA LEU A 258 10.64 -14.09 30.41
C LEU A 258 11.22 -12.89 29.64
N PHE A 259 12.46 -13.02 29.14
CA PHE A 259 13.08 -12.01 28.30
C PHE A 259 12.30 -11.78 27.00
N ASN A 260 11.93 -12.83 26.26
CA ASN A 260 11.24 -12.68 24.97
C ASN A 260 9.86 -12.02 25.13
N VAL A 261 9.15 -12.34 26.20
CA VAL A 261 7.92 -11.67 26.60
C VAL A 261 8.13 -10.17 26.84
N LEU A 262 9.12 -9.81 27.66
CA LEU A 262 9.42 -8.41 27.97
C LEU A 262 9.87 -7.65 26.71
N TRP A 263 10.73 -8.25 25.89
CA TRP A 263 11.16 -7.71 24.61
C TRP A 263 9.98 -7.48 23.66
N ALA A 264 9.07 -8.45 23.52
CA ALA A 264 7.90 -8.33 22.64
C ALA A 264 6.97 -7.19 23.07
N THR A 265 6.69 -7.05 24.38
CA THR A 265 5.87 -5.94 24.88
C THR A 265 6.55 -4.58 24.67
N LEU A 266 7.84 -4.43 25.02
CA LEU A 266 8.60 -3.20 24.81
C LEU A 266 8.72 -2.84 23.33
N TYR A 267 8.91 -3.82 22.45
CA TYR A 267 8.98 -3.63 21.00
C TYR A 267 7.68 -3.08 20.43
N LEU A 268 6.52 -3.64 20.81
CA LEU A 268 5.23 -3.18 20.30
C LEU A 268 4.89 -1.76 20.75
N GLU A 269 5.14 -1.43 22.02
CA GLU A 269 4.93 -0.07 22.54
C GLU A 269 5.91 0.93 21.90
N HIS A 270 7.17 0.54 21.66
CA HIS A 270 8.11 1.36 20.90
C HIS A 270 7.66 1.56 19.45
N TRP A 271 7.17 0.51 18.78
CA TRP A 271 6.71 0.61 17.40
C TRP A 271 5.54 1.58 17.25
N LYS A 272 4.52 1.51 18.11
CA LYS A 272 3.41 2.50 18.11
C LYS A 272 3.95 3.92 18.15
N ARG A 273 4.87 4.17 19.09
CA ARG A 273 5.48 5.50 19.32
C ARG A 273 6.33 5.98 18.15
N ARG A 274 7.01 5.05 17.46
CA ARG A 274 7.74 5.35 16.21
C ARG A 274 6.82 5.56 15.02
N SER A 275 5.73 4.81 14.93
CA SER A 275 4.71 4.95 13.89
C SER A 275 4.01 6.31 13.98
N ALA A 276 3.65 6.75 15.19
CA ALA A 276 3.10 8.10 15.43
C ALA A 276 4.08 9.23 15.07
N GLU A 277 5.37 9.09 15.38
CA GLU A 277 6.41 10.03 14.91
C GLU A 277 6.48 10.12 13.39
N LEU A 278 6.42 8.98 12.69
CA LEU A 278 6.51 8.94 11.23
C LEU A 278 5.25 9.50 10.57
N ALA A 279 4.06 9.12 11.06
CA ALA A 279 2.79 9.68 10.60
C ALA A 279 2.69 11.19 10.81
N TYR A 280 3.24 11.72 11.92
CA TYR A 280 3.35 13.16 12.11
C TYR A 280 4.27 13.81 11.06
N LYS A 281 5.47 13.25 10.84
CA LYS A 281 6.44 13.76 9.86
C LYS A 281 5.94 13.70 8.41
N TRP A 282 5.13 12.69 8.09
CA TRP A 282 4.50 12.52 6.77
C TRP A 282 3.13 13.20 6.67
N GLY A 283 2.69 13.91 7.71
CA GLY A 283 1.46 14.70 7.72
C GLY A 283 0.15 13.89 7.78
N THR A 284 0.19 12.58 8.00
CA THR A 284 -0.99 11.69 8.00
C THR A 284 -1.62 11.44 9.37
N LEU A 285 -1.06 11.98 10.46
CA LEU A 285 -1.53 11.71 11.83
C LEU A 285 -2.91 12.32 12.17
N ASP A 286 -3.29 13.47 11.59
CA ASP A 286 -4.67 13.97 11.67
C ASP A 286 -5.41 13.58 10.38
N LYS A 287 -6.22 12.54 10.41
CA LYS A 287 -7.08 12.13 9.29
C LYS A 287 -8.38 12.95 9.28
N ASN A 288 -8.80 13.41 8.11
CA ASN A 288 -10.11 14.04 7.93
C ASN A 288 -11.25 13.03 8.13
N ASP A 289 -12.41 13.49 8.60
CA ASP A 289 -13.56 12.65 8.93
C ASP A 289 -13.89 11.64 7.80
N GLU A 290 -13.82 10.34 8.13
CA GLU A 290 -13.93 9.21 7.17
C GLU A 290 -15.22 9.19 6.34
N VAL A 291 -16.19 10.02 6.72
CA VAL A 291 -17.55 10.04 6.20
C VAL A 291 -17.63 10.69 4.80
N VAL A 292 -16.65 11.54 4.44
CA VAL A 292 -16.60 12.31 3.17
C VAL A 292 -15.98 11.52 2.01
N ILE A 293 -15.33 10.38 2.28
CA ILE A 293 -14.64 9.57 1.27
C ILE A 293 -15.65 8.77 0.43
N ASP A 294 -15.48 8.79 -0.90
CA ASP A 294 -16.31 8.04 -1.86
C ASP A 294 -16.30 6.52 -1.58
N PRO A 295 -17.39 5.79 -1.90
CA PRO A 295 -17.42 4.33 -1.79
C PRO A 295 -16.45 3.64 -2.76
N ARG A 296 -15.95 2.45 -2.39
CA ARG A 296 -15.08 1.63 -3.27
C ARG A 296 -15.81 1.26 -4.58
N PRO A 297 -15.11 1.13 -5.72
CA PRO A 297 -15.74 0.88 -7.03
C PRO A 297 -16.67 -0.34 -7.08
N PHE A 298 -16.34 -1.41 -6.34
CA PHE A 298 -17.10 -2.65 -6.30
C PHE A 298 -18.19 -2.70 -5.22
N TYR A 299 -18.49 -1.59 -4.54
CA TYR A 299 -19.55 -1.53 -3.54
C TYR A 299 -20.92 -1.44 -4.22
N LYS A 300 -21.82 -2.37 -3.87
CA LYS A 300 -23.14 -2.52 -4.49
C LYS A 300 -24.23 -2.08 -3.52
N GLY A 301 -25.28 -1.45 -4.03
CA GLY A 301 -26.37 -0.97 -3.19
C GLY A 301 -27.54 -0.42 -4.00
N GLU A 302 -28.63 -0.13 -3.31
CA GLU A 302 -29.72 0.69 -3.85
C GLU A 302 -29.28 2.16 -3.76
N LEU A 303 -29.49 2.95 -4.80
CA LEU A 303 -29.00 4.34 -4.83
C LEU A 303 -29.90 5.22 -3.95
N GLU A 304 -29.35 5.73 -2.86
CA GLU A 304 -30.02 6.62 -1.90
C GLU A 304 -29.27 7.95 -1.79
N VAL A 305 -29.96 9.01 -1.33
CA VAL A 305 -29.31 10.29 -1.04
C VAL A 305 -28.58 10.19 0.30
N SER A 306 -27.26 10.27 0.27
CA SER A 306 -26.39 10.27 1.45
C SER A 306 -26.73 11.44 2.36
N SER A 307 -27.02 11.14 3.63
CA SER A 307 -27.35 12.14 4.65
C SER A 307 -26.18 13.06 5.05
N VAL A 308 -24.97 12.79 4.54
CA VAL A 308 -23.75 13.53 4.90
C VAL A 308 -23.20 14.28 3.70
N THR A 309 -23.05 13.63 2.55
CA THR A 309 -22.53 14.29 1.33
C THR A 309 -23.63 14.97 0.52
N GLY A 310 -24.91 14.65 0.77
CA GLY A 310 -26.05 15.10 -0.03
C GLY A 310 -26.12 14.48 -1.43
N ARG A 311 -25.24 13.52 -1.75
CA ARG A 311 -25.09 12.92 -3.09
C ARG A 311 -25.87 11.60 -3.19
N LEU A 312 -26.27 11.23 -4.40
CA LEU A 312 -26.78 9.89 -4.70
C LEU A 312 -25.62 8.88 -4.66
N GLU A 313 -25.64 8.00 -3.67
CA GLU A 313 -24.62 6.98 -3.43
C GLU A 313 -25.28 5.60 -3.27
N PRO A 314 -24.61 4.50 -3.64
CA PRO A 314 -25.11 3.17 -3.32
C PRO A 314 -25.19 2.97 -1.80
N PHE A 315 -26.34 2.50 -1.32
CA PHE A 315 -26.58 2.16 0.08
C PHE A 315 -26.80 0.65 0.24
N TYR A 316 -26.19 0.07 1.28
CA TYR A 316 -26.34 -1.34 1.62
C TYR A 316 -26.67 -1.49 3.11
N PRO A 317 -27.84 -2.02 3.48
CA PRO A 317 -28.26 -2.10 4.87
C PRO A 317 -27.29 -2.91 5.74
N ILE A 318 -26.85 -2.31 6.85
CA ILE A 318 -25.85 -2.89 7.77
C ILE A 318 -26.34 -4.23 8.35
N TRP A 319 -27.64 -4.36 8.62
CA TRP A 319 -28.22 -5.62 9.12
C TRP A 319 -28.07 -6.78 8.13
N LYS A 320 -28.19 -6.51 6.81
CA LYS A 320 -28.05 -7.50 5.75
C LYS A 320 -26.60 -7.99 5.63
N ARG A 321 -25.63 -7.07 5.75
CA ARG A 321 -24.20 -7.40 5.86
C ARG A 321 -23.92 -8.25 7.11
N ASN A 322 -24.45 -7.86 8.26
CA ASN A 322 -24.22 -8.57 9.52
C ASN A 322 -24.84 -9.98 9.48
N LEU A 323 -26.02 -10.15 8.88
CA LEU A 323 -26.64 -11.45 8.66
C LEU A 323 -25.72 -12.37 7.83
N PHE A 324 -25.19 -11.88 6.70
CA PHE A 324 -24.22 -12.63 5.89
C PHE A 324 -22.96 -13.00 6.68
N ARG A 325 -22.41 -12.04 7.45
CA ARG A 325 -21.22 -12.29 8.29
C ARG A 325 -21.43 -13.39 9.33
N TYR A 326 -22.55 -13.37 10.05
CA TYR A 326 -22.79 -14.33 11.15
C TYR A 326 -23.28 -15.69 10.67
N PHE A 327 -24.04 -15.76 9.56
CA PHE A 327 -24.62 -17.02 9.06
C PHE A 327 -23.89 -17.65 7.87
N VAL A 328 -23.00 -16.92 7.19
CA VAL A 328 -22.19 -17.45 6.06
C VAL A 328 -20.70 -17.34 6.38
N THR A 329 -20.16 -16.14 6.57
CA THR A 329 -18.70 -15.96 6.79
C THR A 329 -18.22 -16.76 8.00
N LEU A 330 -18.79 -16.51 9.18
CA LEU A 330 -18.32 -17.13 10.42
C LEU A 330 -18.38 -18.67 10.39
N PRO A 331 -19.47 -19.33 9.95
CA PRO A 331 -19.51 -20.78 9.76
C PRO A 331 -18.48 -21.30 8.75
N VAL A 332 -18.25 -20.61 7.62
CA VAL A 332 -17.25 -21.03 6.62
C VAL A 332 -15.83 -20.92 7.18
N VAL A 333 -15.53 -19.89 7.97
CA VAL A 333 -14.23 -19.74 8.66
C VAL A 333 -14.06 -20.82 9.72
N ILE A 334 -15.08 -21.12 10.54
CA ILE A 334 -15.01 -22.21 11.52
C ILE A 334 -14.79 -23.55 10.81
N LEU A 335 -15.50 -23.81 9.70
CA LEU A 335 -15.33 -25.02 8.91
C LEU A 335 -13.91 -25.15 8.34
N SER A 336 -13.32 -24.07 7.82
CA SER A 336 -11.95 -24.12 7.29
C SER A 336 -10.91 -24.37 8.39
N LEU A 337 -11.10 -23.82 9.59
CA LEU A 337 -10.28 -24.12 10.77
C LEU A 337 -10.41 -25.59 11.21
N CYS A 338 -11.62 -26.17 11.15
CA CYS A 338 -11.81 -27.60 11.40
C CYS A 338 -11.14 -28.49 10.34
N ILE A 339 -11.14 -28.07 9.07
CA ILE A 339 -10.42 -28.77 7.98
C ILE A 339 -8.90 -28.74 8.23
N VAL A 340 -8.35 -27.59 8.62
CA VAL A 340 -6.93 -27.46 9.01
C VAL A 340 -6.56 -28.45 10.12
N PHE A 341 -7.36 -28.52 11.19
CA PHE A 341 -7.13 -29.46 12.29
C PHE A 341 -7.21 -30.93 11.83
N ALA A 342 -8.18 -31.27 10.97
CA ALA A 342 -8.29 -32.62 10.43
C ALA A 342 -7.10 -33.01 9.52
N VAL A 343 -6.62 -32.08 8.67
CA VAL A 343 -5.43 -32.30 7.82
C VAL A 343 -4.16 -32.40 8.65
N MET A 344 -4.03 -31.62 9.73
CA MET A 344 -2.94 -31.74 10.69
C MET A 344 -2.90 -33.14 11.33
N LEU A 345 -4.03 -33.63 11.86
CA LEU A 345 -4.11 -34.97 12.44
C LEU A 345 -3.81 -36.06 11.41
N ALA A 346 -4.28 -35.91 10.17
CA ALA A 346 -3.97 -36.84 9.08
C ALA A 346 -2.47 -36.88 8.75
N ASN A 347 -1.79 -35.73 8.72
CA ASN A 347 -0.33 -35.67 8.52
C ASN A 347 0.42 -36.39 9.65
N PHE A 348 0.07 -36.15 10.92
CA PHE A 348 0.70 -36.83 12.06
C PHE A 348 0.46 -38.34 12.06
N TYR A 349 -0.74 -38.79 11.68
CA TYR A 349 -1.03 -40.22 11.52
C TYR A 349 -0.19 -40.87 10.40
N ILE A 350 0.03 -40.15 9.30
CA ILE A 350 0.92 -40.60 8.21
C ILE A 350 2.39 -40.65 8.66
N GLU A 351 2.85 -39.66 9.43
CA GLU A 351 4.20 -39.62 10.02
C GLU A 351 4.45 -40.81 10.95
N GLU A 352 3.50 -41.11 11.84
CA GLU A 352 3.55 -42.27 12.73
C GLU A 352 3.57 -43.60 11.96
N LEU A 353 2.72 -43.73 10.92
CA LEU A 353 2.66 -44.93 10.08
C LEU A 353 3.96 -45.18 9.31
N ILE A 354 4.54 -44.15 8.70
CA ILE A 354 5.80 -44.25 7.94
C ILE A 354 6.96 -44.60 8.88
N THR A 355 7.02 -43.97 10.06
CA THR A 355 8.05 -44.23 11.07
C THR A 355 7.98 -45.67 11.58
N LYS A 356 6.77 -46.21 11.80
CA LYS A 356 6.56 -47.62 12.16
C LYS A 356 6.98 -48.60 11.04
N LEU A 357 6.73 -48.26 9.78
CA LEU A 357 6.98 -49.14 8.64
C LEU A 357 8.47 -49.21 8.23
N VAL A 358 9.20 -48.10 8.31
CA VAL A 358 10.57 -47.97 7.77
C VAL A 358 11.64 -47.88 8.89
N ASN A 359 11.32 -48.37 10.08
CA ASN A 359 12.16 -48.17 11.29
C ASN A 359 13.52 -48.90 11.24
N THR A 360 13.73 -49.80 10.26
CA THR A 360 15.02 -50.47 10.00
C THR A 360 15.32 -50.53 8.51
N GLY A 361 16.25 -49.69 8.03
CA GLY A 361 16.75 -49.71 6.65
C GLY A 361 17.54 -48.44 6.28
N GLU A 362 18.28 -48.49 5.17
CA GLU A 362 19.12 -47.38 4.69
C GLU A 362 18.33 -46.08 4.42
N TYR A 363 17.04 -46.20 4.10
CA TYR A 363 16.13 -45.08 3.82
C TYR A 363 15.46 -44.46 5.06
N ALA A 364 15.78 -44.92 6.28
CA ALA A 364 15.13 -44.46 7.52
C ALA A 364 15.22 -42.93 7.73
N PHE A 365 16.30 -42.29 7.27
CA PHE A 365 16.42 -40.82 7.31
C PHE A 365 15.37 -40.12 6.45
N ILE A 366 15.22 -40.55 5.18
CA ILE A 366 14.24 -39.97 4.24
C ILE A 366 12.82 -40.21 4.76
N ALA A 367 12.56 -41.39 5.32
CA ALA A 367 11.26 -41.74 5.90
C ALA A 367 10.86 -40.84 7.09
N LYS A 368 11.82 -40.34 7.88
CA LYS A 368 11.56 -39.39 8.99
C LYS A 368 11.38 -37.94 8.52
N VAL A 369 12.07 -37.52 7.47
CA VAL A 369 12.02 -36.12 6.98
C VAL A 369 10.83 -35.88 6.05
N LEU A 370 10.48 -36.84 5.19
CA LEU A 370 9.45 -36.68 4.17
C LEU A 370 8.06 -36.27 4.72
N PRO A 371 7.53 -36.85 5.81
CA PRO A 371 6.22 -36.45 6.35
C PRO A 371 6.19 -34.98 6.81
N LYS A 372 7.29 -34.49 7.38
CA LYS A 372 7.45 -33.11 7.86
C LYS A 372 7.43 -32.12 6.69
N VAL A 373 8.11 -32.46 5.60
CA VAL A 373 8.05 -31.69 4.33
C VAL A 373 6.65 -31.73 3.72
N CYS A 374 5.99 -32.89 3.69
CA CYS A 374 4.60 -33.00 3.24
C CYS A 374 3.64 -32.14 4.08
N HIS A 375 3.82 -32.10 5.41
CA HIS A 375 3.05 -31.25 6.29
C HIS A 375 3.26 -29.76 5.97
N ALA A 376 4.50 -29.31 5.82
CA ALA A 376 4.82 -27.93 5.43
C ALA A 376 4.22 -27.53 4.07
N VAL A 377 4.25 -28.44 3.08
CA VAL A 377 3.59 -28.24 1.77
C VAL A 377 2.06 -28.22 1.90
N SER A 378 1.48 -28.98 2.83
CA SER A 378 0.04 -28.97 3.09
C SER A 378 -0.42 -27.63 3.68
N ILE A 379 0.36 -27.04 4.59
CA ILE A 379 0.11 -25.69 5.16
C ILE A 379 0.05 -24.66 4.02
N PHE A 380 1.11 -24.57 3.20
CA PHE A 380 1.18 -23.64 2.06
C PHE A 380 0.03 -23.81 1.06
N THR A 381 -0.40 -25.05 0.82
CA THR A 381 -1.51 -25.35 -0.08
C THR A 381 -2.85 -24.90 0.51
N LEU A 382 -3.07 -25.15 1.81
CA LEU A 382 -4.27 -24.74 2.53
C LEU A 382 -4.39 -23.22 2.64
N ASP A 383 -3.29 -22.50 2.90
CA ASP A 383 -3.24 -21.03 2.89
C ASP A 383 -3.70 -20.49 1.53
N ARG A 384 -3.08 -20.97 0.44
CA ARG A 384 -3.43 -20.53 -0.93
C ARG A 384 -4.87 -20.87 -1.33
N MET A 385 -5.46 -21.93 -0.78
CA MET A 385 -6.87 -22.27 -0.97
C MET A 385 -7.78 -21.32 -0.16
N TYR A 386 -7.47 -21.11 1.12
CA TYR A 386 -8.27 -20.27 1.99
C TYR A 386 -8.22 -18.79 1.61
N THR A 387 -7.08 -18.25 1.16
CA THR A 387 -6.99 -16.86 0.70
C THR A 387 -8.03 -16.55 -0.38
N ARG A 388 -8.26 -17.46 -1.33
CA ARG A 388 -9.33 -17.32 -2.34
C ARG A 388 -10.73 -17.32 -1.73
N VAL A 389 -10.98 -18.16 -0.73
CA VAL A 389 -12.26 -18.20 0.01
C VAL A 389 -12.46 -16.91 0.82
N ALA A 390 -11.40 -16.39 1.45
CA ALA A 390 -11.43 -15.16 2.23
C ALA A 390 -11.75 -13.95 1.35
N TYR A 391 -11.10 -13.81 0.18
CA TYR A 391 -11.44 -12.78 -0.82
C TYR A 391 -12.91 -12.89 -1.25
N TRP A 392 -13.36 -14.08 -1.66
CA TRP A 392 -14.76 -14.31 -2.06
C TRP A 392 -15.77 -13.93 -0.96
N LEU A 393 -15.53 -14.36 0.29
CA LEU A 393 -16.36 -13.98 1.44
C LEU A 393 -16.37 -12.47 1.65
N ASN A 394 -15.22 -11.80 1.56
CA ASN A 394 -15.10 -10.37 1.83
C ASN A 394 -15.77 -9.50 0.76
N ASP A 395 -15.76 -9.94 -0.50
CA ASP A 395 -16.52 -9.30 -1.58
C ASP A 395 -18.03 -9.50 -1.44
N MET A 396 -18.48 -10.68 -0.97
CA MET A 396 -19.90 -10.92 -0.69
C MET A 396 -20.39 -10.16 0.57
N GLU A 397 -19.52 -9.87 1.53
CA GLU A 397 -19.82 -8.98 2.67
C GLU A 397 -20.09 -7.52 2.26
N ASN A 398 -19.62 -7.10 1.07
CA ASN A 398 -19.94 -5.83 0.44
C ASN A 398 -19.68 -4.60 1.36
N HIS A 399 -18.40 -4.37 1.66
CA HIS A 399 -17.94 -3.22 2.44
C HIS A 399 -17.94 -1.92 1.61
N ARG A 400 -18.33 -0.78 2.23
CA ARG A 400 -18.37 0.55 1.59
C ARG A 400 -16.97 1.12 1.35
N MET A 401 -16.16 1.14 2.40
CA MET A 401 -14.83 1.75 2.38
C MET A 401 -13.78 0.70 2.01
N GLN A 402 -12.76 1.12 1.27
CA GLN A 402 -11.62 0.28 0.93
C GLN A 402 -10.86 -0.17 2.20
N GLU A 403 -10.55 0.74 3.11
CA GLU A 403 -9.93 0.42 4.40
C GLU A 403 -10.77 -0.55 5.26
N ALA A 404 -12.10 -0.41 5.25
CA ALA A 404 -12.98 -1.34 5.97
C ALA A 404 -12.98 -2.74 5.33
N TYR A 405 -12.94 -2.83 3.99
CA TYR A 405 -12.76 -4.08 3.25
C TYR A 405 -11.43 -4.74 3.63
N GLU A 406 -10.32 -3.99 3.56
CA GLU A 406 -8.97 -4.44 3.88
C GLU A 406 -8.86 -4.95 5.33
N ASN A 407 -9.33 -4.17 6.31
CA ASN A 407 -9.32 -4.56 7.72
C ASN A 407 -10.12 -5.86 7.99
N HIS A 408 -11.26 -6.06 7.33
CA HIS A 408 -12.05 -7.29 7.47
C HIS A 408 -11.46 -8.50 6.73
N LEU A 409 -10.63 -8.27 5.70
CA LEU A 409 -9.86 -9.31 5.02
C LEU A 409 -8.67 -9.75 5.87
N ILE A 410 -7.88 -8.80 6.40
CA ILE A 410 -6.74 -9.06 7.30
C ILE A 410 -7.16 -10.01 8.42
N ILE A 411 -8.27 -9.71 9.13
CA ILE A 411 -8.73 -10.53 10.26
C ILE A 411 -9.03 -11.98 9.83
N LYS A 412 -9.62 -12.19 8.65
CA LYS A 412 -9.93 -13.54 8.13
C LYS A 412 -8.64 -14.31 7.83
N LEU A 413 -7.72 -13.68 7.09
CA LEU A 413 -6.43 -14.28 6.71
C LEU A 413 -5.56 -14.59 7.93
N VAL A 414 -5.36 -13.61 8.81
CA VAL A 414 -4.58 -13.75 10.05
C VAL A 414 -5.12 -14.88 10.93
N LEU A 415 -6.43 -14.94 11.17
CA LEU A 415 -7.02 -15.98 12.02
C LEU A 415 -6.77 -17.38 11.45
N PHE A 416 -6.96 -17.55 10.14
CA PHE A 416 -6.74 -18.83 9.48
C PHE A 416 -5.26 -19.22 9.48
N GLN A 417 -4.38 -18.34 9.01
CA GLN A 417 -2.96 -18.66 8.84
C GLN A 417 -2.24 -18.81 10.19
N PHE A 418 -2.68 -18.08 11.23
CA PHE A 418 -2.22 -18.33 12.59
C PHE A 418 -2.51 -19.77 13.01
N VAL A 419 -3.76 -20.24 12.86
CA VAL A 419 -4.10 -21.62 13.19
C VAL A 419 -3.38 -22.61 12.27
N ASN A 420 -3.34 -22.39 10.97
CA ASN A 420 -2.67 -23.29 10.01
C ASN A 420 -1.16 -23.40 10.23
N SER A 421 -0.49 -22.33 10.69
CA SER A 421 0.95 -22.31 10.98
C SER A 421 1.32 -22.87 12.35
N PHE A 422 0.52 -22.59 13.39
CA PHE A 422 0.91 -22.87 14.79
C PHE A 422 0.16 -24.03 15.45
N LEU A 423 -0.98 -24.49 14.92
CA LEU A 423 -1.78 -25.54 15.57
C LEU A 423 -1.03 -26.87 15.72
N SER A 424 -0.21 -27.24 14.73
CA SER A 424 0.65 -28.43 14.79
C SER A 424 1.68 -28.32 15.91
N LEU A 425 2.34 -27.18 16.04
CA LEU A 425 3.29 -26.91 17.11
C LEU A 425 2.64 -26.87 18.49
N PHE A 426 1.46 -26.26 18.63
CA PHE A 426 0.70 -26.29 19.89
C PHE A 426 0.22 -27.70 20.27
N TYR A 427 -0.18 -28.52 19.29
CA TYR A 427 -0.54 -29.92 19.53
C TYR A 427 0.67 -30.71 20.03
N ILE A 428 1.84 -30.55 19.42
CA ILE A 428 3.07 -31.21 19.88
C ILE A 428 3.46 -30.72 21.28
N ALA A 429 3.50 -29.40 21.51
CA ALA A 429 3.95 -28.81 22.77
C ALA A 429 3.04 -29.13 23.97
N PHE A 430 1.72 -29.07 23.79
CA PHE A 430 0.76 -29.16 24.91
C PHE A 430 0.03 -30.50 25.02
N TYR A 431 -0.22 -31.19 23.91
CA TYR A 431 -0.93 -32.49 23.92
C TYR A 431 0.03 -33.69 23.89
N LEU A 432 1.05 -33.68 23.01
CA LEU A 432 2.07 -34.74 23.00
C LEU A 432 3.17 -34.53 24.05
N GLN A 433 3.46 -33.26 24.39
CA GLN A 433 4.49 -32.85 25.36
C GLN A 433 5.92 -33.28 24.98
N ASP A 434 6.18 -33.44 23.67
CA ASP A 434 7.47 -33.85 23.12
C ASP A 434 8.26 -32.63 22.62
N MET A 435 9.28 -32.24 23.38
CA MET A 435 10.13 -31.08 23.06
C MET A 435 11.14 -31.35 21.94
N GLU A 436 11.56 -32.60 21.75
CA GLU A 436 12.45 -32.97 20.64
C GLU A 436 11.70 -32.89 19.31
N LEU A 437 10.51 -33.50 19.25
CA LEU A 437 9.62 -33.42 18.10
C LEU A 437 9.22 -31.96 17.80
N LEU A 438 8.95 -31.16 18.83
CA LEU A 438 8.65 -29.73 18.68
C LEU A 438 9.80 -28.99 18.01
N ARG A 439 11.04 -29.18 18.49
CA ARG A 439 12.25 -28.56 17.93
C ARG A 439 12.47 -29.00 16.49
N GLU A 440 12.37 -30.30 16.18
CA GLU A 440 12.53 -30.82 14.83
C GLU A 440 11.49 -30.27 13.84
N GLN A 441 10.22 -30.24 14.24
CA GLN A 441 9.12 -29.73 13.39
C GLN A 441 9.24 -28.22 13.18
N LEU A 442 9.57 -27.46 14.23
CA LEU A 442 9.81 -26.02 14.14
C LEU A 442 10.99 -25.68 13.22
N MET A 443 12.11 -26.40 13.33
CA MET A 443 13.24 -26.25 12.40
C MET A 443 12.83 -26.58 10.96
N ALA A 444 12.08 -27.67 10.73
CA ALA A 444 11.60 -28.04 9.40
C ALA A 444 10.67 -26.98 8.80
N LEU A 445 9.73 -26.43 9.58
CA LEU A 445 8.84 -25.35 9.15
C LEU A 445 9.60 -24.05 8.83
N LEU A 446 10.53 -23.63 9.70
CA LEU A 446 11.33 -22.42 9.48
C LEU A 446 12.23 -22.54 8.24
N ILE A 447 12.91 -23.68 8.06
CA ILE A 447 13.76 -23.93 6.89
C ILE A 447 12.91 -23.99 5.62
N MET A 448 11.80 -24.73 5.62
CA MET A 448 10.93 -24.83 4.44
C MET A 448 10.33 -23.47 4.08
N ARG A 449 9.93 -22.67 5.09
CA ARG A 449 9.45 -21.31 4.89
C ARG A 449 10.52 -20.41 4.28
N GLN A 450 11.75 -20.45 4.78
CA GLN A 450 12.87 -19.70 4.20
C GLN A 450 13.12 -20.07 2.73
N ILE A 451 13.00 -21.35 2.38
CA ILE A 451 13.13 -21.84 1.00
C ILE A 451 11.97 -21.31 0.12
N ILE A 452 10.72 -21.43 0.59
CA ILE A 452 9.54 -20.97 -0.16
C ILE A 452 9.58 -19.45 -0.35
N GLY A 453 9.90 -18.67 0.69
CA GLY A 453 10.06 -17.22 0.64
C GLY A 453 11.15 -16.82 -0.35
N ASN A 454 12.39 -17.29 -0.17
CA ASN A 454 13.49 -17.03 -1.13
C ASN A 454 13.12 -17.37 -2.59
N VAL A 455 12.31 -18.41 -2.83
CA VAL A 455 11.79 -18.73 -4.16
C VAL A 455 10.72 -17.74 -4.63
N LYS A 456 9.82 -17.30 -3.75
CA LYS A 456 8.70 -16.37 -4.02
C LYS A 456 9.15 -14.91 -4.17
N GLU A 457 10.03 -14.41 -3.31
CA GLU A 457 10.47 -12.99 -3.30
C GLU A 457 11.74 -12.71 -4.12
N ALA A 458 12.70 -13.63 -4.18
CA ALA A 458 13.95 -13.40 -4.91
C ALA A 458 13.98 -14.13 -6.26
N LEU A 459 13.85 -15.46 -6.27
CA LEU A 459 14.06 -16.25 -7.49
C LEU A 459 12.96 -16.02 -8.54
N LEU A 460 11.69 -16.06 -8.14
CA LEU A 460 10.57 -15.92 -9.08
C LEU A 460 10.54 -14.52 -9.73
N PRO A 461 10.66 -13.38 -9.01
CA PRO A 461 10.75 -12.06 -9.62
C PRO A 461 11.97 -11.92 -10.52
N TYR A 462 13.14 -12.44 -10.10
CA TYR A 462 14.34 -12.45 -10.93
C TYR A 462 14.16 -13.24 -12.24
N LEU A 463 13.57 -14.45 -12.18
CA LEU A 463 13.27 -15.26 -13.36
C LEU A 463 12.22 -14.59 -14.24
N MET A 464 11.15 -14.05 -13.67
CA MET A 464 10.12 -13.32 -14.41
C MET A 464 10.70 -12.08 -15.11
N TRP A 465 11.56 -11.33 -14.42
CA TRP A 465 12.33 -10.23 -15.01
C TRP A 465 13.21 -10.74 -16.16
N HIS A 466 14.00 -11.79 -15.95
CA HIS A 466 14.88 -12.33 -16.99
C HIS A 466 14.12 -12.85 -18.22
N PHE A 467 13.01 -13.57 -18.03
CA PHE A 467 12.13 -14.00 -19.12
C PHE A 467 11.47 -12.81 -19.84
N ARG A 468 11.07 -11.75 -19.12
CA ARG A 468 10.57 -10.50 -19.74
C ARG A 468 11.66 -9.82 -20.57
N MET A 469 12.90 -9.73 -20.08
CA MET A 469 14.03 -9.17 -20.82
C MET A 469 14.36 -9.99 -22.08
N ILE A 470 14.34 -11.32 -21.99
CA ILE A 470 14.48 -12.22 -23.15
C ILE A 470 13.33 -11.99 -24.14
N LYS A 471 12.07 -11.91 -23.69
CA LYS A 471 10.90 -11.68 -24.55
C LYS A 471 10.99 -10.34 -25.27
N ALA A 472 11.32 -9.26 -24.56
CA ALA A 472 11.48 -7.92 -25.12
C ALA A 472 12.63 -7.88 -26.14
N GLY A 473 13.79 -8.44 -25.80
CA GLY A 473 14.93 -8.57 -26.71
C GLY A 473 14.58 -9.38 -27.97
N LEU A 474 13.91 -10.51 -27.81
CA LEU A 474 13.51 -11.38 -28.92
C LEU A 474 12.56 -10.65 -29.88
N ILE A 475 11.57 -9.90 -29.37
CA ILE A 475 10.70 -9.02 -30.17
C ILE A 475 11.54 -8.01 -30.97
N THR A 476 12.45 -7.27 -30.32
CA THR A 476 13.31 -6.28 -31.04
C THR A 476 14.23 -6.91 -32.10
N THR A 477 14.64 -8.17 -31.93
CA THR A 477 15.46 -8.87 -32.93
C THR A 477 14.68 -9.48 -34.10
N VAL A 478 13.36 -9.65 -33.98
CA VAL A 478 12.51 -10.19 -35.06
C VAL A 478 12.17 -9.12 -36.11
N GLU A 479 12.10 -7.85 -35.70
CA GLU A 479 11.75 -6.72 -36.58
C GLU A 479 12.96 -5.98 -37.18
N SER A 480 14.18 -6.44 -36.93
CA SER A 480 15.36 -5.95 -37.67
C SER A 480 15.42 -6.63 -39.04
N PRO A 481 15.08 -5.96 -40.16
CA PRO A 481 15.26 -6.57 -41.48
C PRO A 481 16.74 -6.89 -41.67
N GLU A 482 17.02 -8.05 -42.26
CA GLU A 482 18.36 -8.36 -42.73
C GLU A 482 18.72 -7.32 -43.80
N LYS A 483 19.57 -6.34 -43.44
CA LYS A 483 20.37 -5.63 -44.44
C LYS A 483 21.25 -6.70 -45.08
N GLU A 484 20.83 -7.22 -46.21
CA GLU A 484 21.70 -7.96 -47.12
C GLU A 484 22.93 -7.08 -47.35
N CYS A 485 24.10 -7.56 -46.95
CA CYS A 485 25.35 -6.95 -47.38
C CYS A 485 25.44 -7.15 -48.88
N GLY A 486 25.06 -6.11 -49.64
CA GLY A 486 25.23 -6.09 -51.08
C GLY A 486 26.67 -6.43 -51.46
N GLU A 487 26.82 -7.30 -52.44
CA GLU A 487 28.11 -7.73 -52.94
C GLU A 487 28.91 -6.52 -53.45
N LEU A 488 29.97 -6.14 -52.73
CA LEU A 488 30.98 -5.23 -53.25
C LEU A 488 31.84 -6.02 -54.25
N PRO A 489 32.07 -5.50 -55.47
CA PRO A 489 32.77 -6.25 -56.50
C PRO A 489 34.23 -6.50 -56.11
N LEU A 490 34.75 -7.64 -56.58
CA LEU A 490 36.16 -7.99 -56.55
C LEU A 490 37.02 -6.83 -57.06
N ASN A 491 37.81 -6.24 -56.18
CA ASN A 491 39.08 -5.64 -56.58
C ASN A 491 40.20 -6.21 -55.72
N THR A 492 41.02 -7.00 -56.39
CA THR A 492 42.18 -7.69 -55.86
C THR A 492 43.29 -6.67 -55.61
N GLU A 493 43.75 -6.49 -54.36
CA GLU A 493 45.17 -6.18 -54.16
C GLU A 493 45.73 -6.63 -52.79
N ASN A 494 46.68 -7.56 -52.90
CA ASN A 494 47.65 -8.00 -51.91
C ASN A 494 48.11 -6.87 -50.95
N LYS A 495 48.07 -7.04 -49.62
CA LYS A 495 48.95 -7.96 -48.89
C LYS A 495 48.46 -8.27 -47.46
N LYS A 496 48.89 -9.45 -47.01
CA LYS A 496 48.66 -10.10 -45.71
C LYS A 496 49.98 -10.02 -44.87
N PRO A 497 50.02 -10.58 -43.65
CA PRO A 497 49.74 -9.98 -42.34
C PRO A 497 51.05 -9.73 -41.53
N CYS A 498 51.02 -9.43 -40.23
CA CYS A 498 51.18 -10.39 -39.11
C CYS A 498 51.11 -9.58 -37.78
N ASN A 499 50.42 -10.06 -36.73
CA ASN A 499 50.95 -10.83 -35.57
C ASN A 499 51.90 -10.00 -34.65
N SER A 500 51.88 -10.12 -33.32
CA SER A 500 51.07 -10.94 -32.38
C SER A 500 51.30 -10.49 -30.92
N GLU A 501 50.60 -11.12 -29.97
CA GLU A 501 50.89 -11.19 -28.50
C GLU A 501 50.79 -9.87 -27.68
N ALA A 502 49.99 -9.83 -26.60
CA ALA A 502 50.23 -10.30 -25.20
C ALA A 502 51.20 -9.37 -24.42
N SER A 503 51.04 -9.03 -23.13
CA SER A 503 50.39 -9.69 -21.96
C SER A 503 49.82 -8.59 -21.01
N ALA A 504 48.95 -8.85 -20.00
CA ALA A 504 49.26 -9.23 -18.60
C ALA A 504 50.44 -8.41 -18.00
N GLU A 505 50.40 -7.79 -16.80
CA GLU A 505 49.70 -8.01 -15.52
C GLU A 505 49.71 -6.70 -14.66
N GLU A 506 48.97 -6.65 -13.54
CA GLU A 506 49.29 -5.99 -12.21
C GLU A 506 49.76 -4.50 -12.13
N GLU A 507 49.62 -3.73 -11.03
CA GLU A 507 48.75 -3.74 -9.82
C GLU A 507 48.63 -2.26 -9.28
N GLU A 508 48.13 -2.08 -8.05
CA GLU A 508 47.95 -0.83 -7.27
C GLU A 508 49.15 0.17 -7.32
N HIS A 509 49.01 1.49 -7.04
CA HIS A 509 48.77 2.05 -5.70
C HIS A 509 48.62 3.61 -5.71
N LEU A 510 48.43 4.20 -4.52
CA LEU A 510 47.95 5.56 -4.23
C LEU A 510 48.78 6.78 -4.70
N THR A 511 48.03 7.88 -4.85
CA THR A 511 48.27 9.35 -4.74
C THR A 511 49.30 9.82 -3.67
N PRO A 512 49.61 11.14 -3.50
CA PRO A 512 49.19 12.36 -4.23
C PRO A 512 50.33 13.34 -4.60
N GLU A 513 50.04 14.45 -5.29
CA GLU A 513 50.50 15.77 -4.81
C GLU A 513 49.69 16.96 -5.35
N MET A 514 49.63 18.04 -4.55
CA MET A 514 48.98 19.31 -4.89
C MET A 514 49.92 20.23 -5.66
N THR A 515 49.38 21.02 -6.59
CA THR A 515 49.46 22.50 -6.58
C THR A 515 48.46 23.02 -7.63
N ASN A 516 47.53 23.94 -7.32
CA ASN A 516 47.75 25.40 -7.22
C ASN A 516 48.47 25.93 -8.49
N THR A 517 47.94 26.88 -9.26
CA THR A 517 47.22 28.11 -8.88
C THR A 517 46.48 28.73 -10.08
N ASN A 518 45.37 29.43 -9.81
CA ASN A 518 44.99 30.77 -10.31
C ASN A 518 44.86 31.02 -11.84
N GLU A 519 44.12 32.02 -12.35
CA GLU A 519 43.04 32.91 -11.86
C GLU A 519 42.43 33.61 -13.10
N THR A 520 41.22 34.19 -12.98
CA THR A 520 40.68 35.38 -13.71
C THR A 520 40.83 35.47 -15.25
N ALA A 521 39.73 35.54 -16.01
CA ALA A 521 39.04 36.78 -16.47
C ALA A 521 39.81 37.54 -17.59
N ASP A 522 39.23 38.22 -18.57
CA ASP A 522 37.85 38.71 -18.79
C ASP A 522 37.65 39.02 -20.31
N GLN A 523 36.41 39.26 -20.78
CA GLN A 523 35.93 40.20 -21.86
C GLN A 523 36.76 40.44 -23.19
N GLN A 524 36.26 40.77 -24.39
CA GLN A 524 34.92 40.97 -25.02
C GLN A 524 35.13 41.08 -26.57
N GLU A 525 34.09 40.83 -27.39
CA GLU A 525 33.87 41.38 -28.78
C GLU A 525 34.93 41.10 -29.90
N SER A 526 34.65 41.04 -31.22
CA SER A 526 33.42 41.17 -32.05
C SER A 526 33.61 40.59 -33.49
N SER A 527 32.52 40.09 -34.11
CA SER A 527 32.16 40.15 -35.56
C SER A 527 32.98 39.47 -36.69
N GLU A 528 32.29 38.54 -37.41
CA GLU A 528 32.34 38.22 -38.87
C GLU A 528 33.66 37.62 -39.47
N GLU A 529 33.70 36.68 -40.45
CA GLU A 529 32.72 36.19 -41.45
C GLU A 529 33.03 34.72 -41.93
N LYS A 530 31.98 33.92 -42.24
CA LYS A 530 31.87 32.68 -43.11
C LYS A 530 33.12 31.80 -43.39
N THR A 531 33.08 30.46 -43.22
CA THR A 531 32.35 29.55 -44.15
C THR A 531 32.11 28.11 -43.61
N ALA A 532 30.99 27.53 -44.07
CA ALA A 532 30.52 26.14 -44.14
C ALA A 532 31.35 24.94 -43.56
N GLY A 533 30.66 24.10 -42.76
CA GLY A 533 31.02 22.71 -42.46
C GLY A 533 29.87 21.99 -41.72
N ASN A 534 29.31 20.92 -42.29
CA ASN A 534 28.06 20.30 -41.81
C ASN A 534 28.27 19.36 -40.59
N ASN A 535 27.44 19.50 -39.55
CA ASN A 535 27.19 18.48 -38.52
C ASN A 535 25.74 17.95 -38.63
N PRO A 536 25.50 16.62 -38.51
CA PRO A 536 24.16 16.04 -38.56
C PRO A 536 23.51 15.96 -37.17
N GLU A 537 23.23 17.10 -36.57
CA GLU A 537 22.48 17.23 -35.30
C GLU A 537 21.46 18.36 -35.43
N ASN A 538 20.31 18.14 -36.10
CA ASN A 538 19.18 19.10 -36.14
C ASN A 538 17.86 18.60 -36.82
N GLU A 539 17.49 17.31 -36.75
CA GLU A 539 16.21 16.84 -37.35
C GLU A 539 15.08 16.54 -36.34
N ASP A 540 15.36 16.10 -35.12
CA ASP A 540 14.30 15.80 -34.13
C ASP A 540 13.84 17.03 -33.31
N GLU A 541 14.72 18.00 -33.05
CA GLU A 541 14.45 19.11 -32.13
C GLU A 541 13.43 20.13 -32.67
N LYS A 542 13.30 20.24 -34.00
CA LYS A 542 12.28 21.07 -34.65
C LYS A 542 10.86 20.50 -34.60
N SER A 543 10.68 19.23 -34.22
CA SER A 543 9.36 18.63 -34.04
C SER A 543 8.75 18.91 -32.65
N LEU A 544 9.58 19.15 -31.63
CA LEU A 544 9.12 19.26 -30.23
C LEU A 544 8.70 20.67 -29.79
N ILE A 545 9.14 21.72 -30.49
CA ILE A 545 8.86 23.12 -30.10
C ILE A 545 7.68 23.72 -30.90
N GLY A 546 7.31 23.11 -32.05
CA GLY A 546 6.20 23.58 -32.89
C GLY A 546 4.79 23.24 -32.39
N ASP A 547 4.63 22.19 -31.57
CA ASP A 547 3.32 21.64 -31.18
C ASP A 547 2.72 22.24 -29.89
N LEU A 548 3.39 23.21 -29.26
CA LEU A 548 2.96 23.78 -27.97
C LEU A 548 1.82 24.81 -28.05
N SER A 549 1.36 25.20 -29.25
CA SER A 549 0.39 26.30 -29.42
C SER A 549 -0.88 26.04 -30.23
N ASP A 550 -1.03 24.95 -31.00
CA ASP A 550 -2.07 24.90 -32.07
C ASP A 550 -2.95 23.64 -32.14
N ASN A 551 -3.03 22.80 -31.09
CA ASN A 551 -3.73 21.51 -31.14
C ASN A 551 -4.85 21.32 -30.09
N ARG A 552 -5.54 22.39 -29.69
CA ARG A 552 -6.69 22.28 -28.75
C ARG A 552 -7.98 21.77 -29.41
N ASP A 553 -8.18 22.05 -30.70
CA ASP A 553 -9.51 22.03 -31.33
C ASP A 553 -9.80 20.84 -32.26
N ARG A 554 -8.89 19.88 -32.42
CA ARG A 554 -9.16 18.64 -33.19
C ARG A 554 -9.30 17.42 -32.30
N MET A 555 -10.48 16.80 -32.36
CA MET A 555 -10.76 15.50 -31.75
C MET A 555 -10.54 14.40 -32.80
N GLU A 556 -9.27 14.08 -33.07
CA GLU A 556 -8.88 13.01 -33.99
C GLU A 556 -8.00 12.01 -33.23
N LEU A 557 -8.31 10.70 -33.32
CA LEU A 557 -7.44 9.66 -32.77
C LEU A 557 -6.17 9.54 -33.61
N PRO A 558 -5.00 9.29 -33.00
CA PRO A 558 -3.81 8.97 -33.76
C PRO A 558 -4.06 7.69 -34.58
N PRO A 559 -3.61 7.64 -35.85
CA PRO A 559 -3.82 6.47 -36.68
C PRO A 559 -3.11 5.25 -36.08
N ARG A 560 -3.71 4.07 -36.25
CA ARG A 560 -3.14 2.76 -35.84
C ARG A 560 -1.92 2.39 -36.70
N LYS A 561 -0.84 3.15 -36.55
CA LYS A 561 0.45 2.96 -37.23
C LYS A 561 1.37 2.07 -36.39
N ALA A 562 2.24 1.32 -37.07
CA ALA A 562 3.42 0.75 -36.44
C ALA A 562 4.36 1.87 -35.98
N SER A 563 5.00 1.70 -34.83
CA SER A 563 6.06 2.61 -34.36
C SER A 563 7.21 2.60 -35.35
N ALA A 564 7.61 3.77 -35.85
CA ALA A 564 8.82 3.90 -36.67
C ALA A 564 10.12 3.70 -35.85
N GLY A 565 10.03 3.75 -34.51
CA GLY A 565 11.13 3.42 -33.61
C GLY A 565 11.10 1.96 -33.16
N ASN A 566 12.22 1.25 -33.35
CA ASN A 566 12.37 -0.16 -32.95
C ASN A 566 12.31 -0.37 -31.42
N SER A 567 12.64 0.65 -30.61
CA SER A 567 12.61 0.57 -29.14
C SER A 567 11.18 0.71 -28.59
N PRO A 568 10.75 -0.13 -27.62
CA PRO A 568 9.48 0.09 -26.94
C PRO A 568 9.50 1.38 -26.11
N SER A 569 8.37 2.06 -26.00
CA SER A 569 8.26 3.21 -25.09
C SER A 569 8.23 2.74 -23.63
N GLN A 570 8.65 3.60 -22.70
CA GLN A 570 8.57 3.32 -21.26
C GLN A 570 7.16 2.84 -20.84
N ALA A 571 6.14 3.59 -21.25
CA ALA A 571 4.75 3.32 -20.88
C ALA A 571 4.21 1.99 -21.47
N GLU A 572 4.68 1.57 -22.66
CA GLU A 572 4.40 0.23 -23.20
C GLU A 572 5.00 -0.85 -22.30
N VAL A 573 6.24 -0.69 -21.84
CA VAL A 573 6.91 -1.67 -20.96
C VAL A 573 6.18 -1.78 -19.61
N GLU A 574 5.91 -0.65 -18.95
CA GLU A 574 5.17 -0.61 -17.67
C GLU A 574 3.75 -1.18 -17.79
N SER A 575 3.08 -1.01 -18.94
CA SER A 575 1.77 -1.65 -19.18
C SER A 575 1.82 -3.19 -19.14
N THR A 576 3.00 -3.80 -19.35
CA THR A 576 3.20 -5.26 -19.29
C THR A 576 3.75 -5.78 -17.96
N MET A 577 4.07 -4.88 -17.01
CA MET A 577 4.44 -5.29 -15.65
C MET A 577 3.23 -5.84 -14.88
N SER A 578 3.53 -6.57 -13.81
CA SER A 578 2.55 -7.00 -12.80
C SER A 578 2.12 -5.81 -11.95
N GLU A 579 0.85 -5.78 -11.56
CA GLU A 579 0.37 -4.86 -10.53
C GLU A 579 0.92 -5.26 -9.16
N TYR A 580 1.14 -4.28 -8.28
CA TYR A 580 1.44 -4.53 -6.87
C TYR A 580 0.11 -4.42 -6.11
N GLU A 581 -0.51 -5.56 -5.81
CA GLU A 581 -1.89 -5.60 -5.27
C GLU A 581 -2.00 -4.87 -3.91
N ASP A 582 -1.18 -5.24 -2.92
CA ASP A 582 -0.95 -4.48 -1.68
C ASP A 582 0.22 -5.06 -0.87
N THR A 583 0.57 -4.36 0.21
CA THR A 583 1.43 -4.75 1.33
C THR A 583 0.91 -5.92 2.20
N PHE A 584 -0.27 -6.50 1.93
CA PHE A 584 -0.89 -7.49 2.84
C PHE A 584 -0.04 -8.74 3.05
N GLU A 585 0.39 -9.38 1.97
CA GLU A 585 1.21 -10.60 2.03
C GLU A 585 2.54 -10.33 2.74
N ASP A 586 3.13 -9.15 2.49
CA ASP A 586 4.40 -8.71 3.06
C ASP A 586 4.27 -8.48 4.60
N TYR A 587 3.18 -7.86 5.09
CA TYR A 587 2.89 -7.78 6.54
C TYR A 587 2.53 -9.12 7.18
N LEU A 588 1.81 -9.98 6.45
CA LEU A 588 1.37 -11.30 6.91
C LEU A 588 2.56 -12.24 7.14
N GLU A 589 3.56 -12.17 6.26
CA GLU A 589 4.87 -12.77 6.42
C GLU A 589 5.50 -12.35 7.77
N MET A 590 5.59 -11.04 8.02
CA MET A 590 6.16 -10.51 9.26
C MET A 590 5.35 -10.90 10.52
N PHE A 591 4.01 -10.94 10.43
CA PHE A 591 3.14 -11.38 11.53
C PHE A 591 3.42 -12.83 11.94
N ILE A 592 3.46 -13.76 10.99
CA ILE A 592 3.74 -15.18 11.28
C ILE A 592 5.19 -15.35 11.75
N GLN A 593 6.14 -14.56 11.22
CA GLN A 593 7.54 -14.61 11.69
C GLN A 593 7.66 -14.14 13.15
N PHE A 594 6.98 -13.05 13.52
CA PHE A 594 6.90 -12.58 14.90
C PHE A 594 6.28 -13.62 15.83
N GLY A 595 5.24 -14.34 15.37
CA GLY A 595 4.65 -15.47 16.10
C GLY A 595 5.67 -16.58 16.41
N TYR A 596 6.48 -17.02 15.44
CA TYR A 596 7.53 -18.02 15.69
C TYR A 596 8.57 -17.54 16.72
N VAL A 597 9.03 -16.29 16.60
CA VAL A 597 10.03 -15.70 17.50
C VAL A 597 9.49 -15.47 18.92
N THR A 598 8.22 -15.13 19.09
CA THR A 598 7.64 -14.81 20.41
C THR A 598 7.06 -16.02 21.14
N LEU A 599 6.52 -17.01 20.42
CA LEU A 599 5.83 -18.15 21.01
C LEU A 599 6.74 -19.38 21.20
N PHE A 600 7.73 -19.57 20.34
CA PHE A 600 8.51 -20.82 20.27
C PHE A 600 10.05 -20.63 20.39
N SER A 601 10.52 -19.42 20.65
CA SER A 601 11.95 -19.14 20.84
C SER A 601 12.59 -19.96 21.96
N SER A 602 11.90 -20.22 23.07
CA SER A 602 12.45 -21.09 24.13
C SER A 602 12.69 -22.54 23.66
N ALA A 603 11.92 -23.04 22.70
CA ALA A 603 12.14 -24.37 22.10
C ALA A 603 13.20 -24.35 20.98
N PHE A 604 13.43 -23.20 20.35
CA PHE A 604 14.47 -23.01 19.34
C PHE A 604 15.10 -21.61 19.44
N PRO A 605 16.13 -21.42 20.28
CA PRO A 605 16.70 -20.08 20.56
C PRO A 605 17.24 -19.35 19.33
N LEU A 606 17.63 -20.07 18.28
CA LEU A 606 18.10 -19.51 17.01
C LEU A 606 16.97 -18.94 16.12
N ALA A 607 15.68 -19.08 16.50
CA ALA A 607 14.55 -18.57 15.72
C ALA A 607 14.70 -17.08 15.36
N ALA A 608 15.12 -16.26 16.33
CA ALA A 608 15.34 -14.83 16.15
C ALA A 608 16.51 -14.52 15.20
N LEU A 609 17.55 -15.35 15.17
CA LEU A 609 18.68 -15.21 14.24
C LEU A 609 18.26 -15.57 12.81
N CYS A 610 17.50 -16.64 12.63
CA CYS A 610 16.92 -16.98 11.31
C CYS A 610 15.99 -15.85 10.80
N ALA A 611 15.13 -15.32 11.66
CA ALA A 611 14.26 -14.18 11.33
C ALA A 611 15.05 -12.91 10.96
N LEU A 612 16.12 -12.61 11.70
CA LEU A 612 17.01 -11.48 11.42
C LEU A 612 17.67 -11.61 10.04
N LEU A 613 18.21 -12.80 9.72
CA LEU A 613 18.84 -13.07 8.42
C LEU A 613 17.83 -12.99 7.27
N ASN A 614 16.61 -13.50 7.46
CA ASN A 614 15.53 -13.34 6.48
C ASN A 614 15.28 -11.84 6.22
N ASN A 615 15.07 -11.04 7.26
CA ASN A 615 14.60 -9.67 7.07
C ASN A 615 15.68 -8.73 6.50
N VAL A 616 16.97 -9.08 6.63
CA VAL A 616 18.06 -8.40 5.92
C VAL A 616 17.98 -8.63 4.41
N ILE A 617 17.58 -9.84 3.99
CA ILE A 617 17.29 -10.15 2.57
C ILE A 617 15.98 -9.48 2.15
N GLU A 618 14.94 -9.56 2.97
CA GLU A 618 13.57 -9.08 2.71
C GLU A 618 13.54 -7.58 2.33
N ILE A 619 14.25 -6.76 3.11
CA ILE A 619 14.39 -5.31 2.85
C ILE A 619 14.88 -5.03 1.42
N ARG A 620 15.68 -5.93 0.83
CA ARG A 620 16.29 -5.75 -0.50
C ARG A 620 15.49 -6.48 -1.59
N SER A 621 14.92 -7.66 -1.33
CA SER A 621 14.01 -8.33 -2.28
C SER A 621 12.75 -7.51 -2.53
N ASP A 622 12.15 -6.93 -1.48
CA ASP A 622 10.96 -6.09 -1.62
C ASP A 622 11.24 -4.77 -2.34
N ALA A 623 12.37 -4.13 -2.02
CA ALA A 623 12.83 -2.95 -2.73
C ALA A 623 13.06 -3.25 -4.23
N PHE A 624 13.62 -4.42 -4.56
CA PHE A 624 13.81 -4.88 -5.95
C PHE A 624 12.46 -5.20 -6.64
N LYS A 625 11.54 -5.88 -5.95
CA LYS A 625 10.17 -6.20 -6.41
C LYS A 625 9.45 -4.94 -6.88
N LEU A 626 9.44 -3.90 -6.04
CA LEU A 626 8.82 -2.60 -6.34
C LEU A 626 9.56 -1.76 -7.39
N CYS A 627 10.90 -1.82 -7.45
CA CYS A 627 11.67 -0.97 -8.38
C CYS A 627 11.84 -1.57 -9.79
N MET A 628 11.67 -2.89 -9.97
CA MET A 628 12.04 -3.59 -11.22
C MET A 628 10.97 -4.54 -11.79
N THR A 629 10.03 -5.01 -10.96
CA THR A 629 9.12 -6.12 -11.35
C THR A 629 7.67 -5.67 -11.45
N CYS A 630 7.23 -4.79 -10.56
CA CYS A 630 5.85 -4.31 -10.51
C CYS A 630 5.71 -2.89 -11.08
N ARG A 631 4.49 -2.56 -11.52
CA ARG A 631 4.08 -1.18 -11.81
C ARG A 631 4.12 -0.36 -10.51
N ARG A 632 4.34 0.95 -10.64
CA ARG A 632 4.18 1.89 -9.52
C ARG A 632 2.73 1.82 -9.01
N PRO A 633 2.48 1.55 -7.71
CA PRO A 633 1.17 1.70 -7.10
C PRO A 633 0.85 3.18 -6.84
N PHE A 634 -0.44 3.53 -6.74
CA PHE A 634 -0.83 4.87 -6.27
C PHE A 634 -0.51 5.03 -4.78
N GLY A 635 0.04 6.19 -4.41
CA GLY A 635 0.37 6.50 -3.03
C GLY A 635 -0.89 6.65 -2.16
N GLN A 636 -0.99 5.84 -1.11
CA GLN A 636 -2.06 5.87 -0.11
C GLN A 636 -1.55 6.47 1.21
N GLN A 637 -2.39 7.30 1.84
CA GLN A 637 -2.14 7.87 3.17
C GLN A 637 -2.63 6.91 4.25
N VAL A 638 -1.81 6.67 5.29
CA VAL A 638 -2.17 5.89 6.49
C VAL A 638 -1.55 6.52 7.73
N GLU A 639 -2.23 6.41 8.87
CA GLU A 639 -1.70 6.82 10.19
C GLU A 639 -0.72 5.78 10.76
N ASN A 640 -0.98 4.50 10.51
CA ASN A 640 -0.28 3.38 11.14
C ASN A 640 -0.47 2.11 10.28
N ILE A 641 0.05 0.97 10.74
CA ILE A 641 -0.07 -0.33 10.05
C ILE A 641 -1.47 -0.97 10.16
N GLY A 642 -2.45 -0.25 10.69
CA GLY A 642 -3.85 -0.65 10.79
C GLY A 642 -4.05 -1.90 11.65
N THR A 643 -4.96 -2.77 11.20
CA THR A 643 -5.33 -4.00 11.91
C THR A 643 -4.16 -4.97 12.13
N TRP A 644 -3.02 -4.82 11.43
CA TRP A 644 -1.82 -5.60 11.71
C TRP A 644 -1.29 -5.36 13.13
N ALA A 645 -1.16 -4.10 13.58
CA ALA A 645 -0.70 -3.78 14.94
C ALA A 645 -1.62 -4.39 16.00
N VAL A 646 -2.94 -4.26 15.80
CA VAL A 646 -3.97 -4.84 16.67
C VAL A 646 -3.86 -6.38 16.71
N SER A 647 -3.58 -7.02 15.58
CA SER A 647 -3.45 -8.47 15.49
C SER A 647 -2.19 -8.99 16.18
N ILE A 648 -1.04 -8.33 15.99
CA ILE A 648 0.22 -8.68 16.66
C ILE A 648 0.07 -8.48 18.17
N ALA A 649 -0.50 -7.36 18.62
CA ALA A 649 -0.73 -7.09 20.03
C ALA A 649 -1.67 -8.12 20.69
N LYS A 650 -2.76 -8.51 19.99
CA LYS A 650 -3.68 -9.56 20.46
C LYS A 650 -3.03 -10.93 20.52
N LEU A 651 -2.12 -11.27 19.60
CA LEU A 651 -1.33 -12.51 19.69
C LEU A 651 -0.57 -12.54 21.01
N CYS A 652 0.17 -11.48 21.37
CA CYS A 652 0.80 -11.40 22.69
C CYS A 652 -0.20 -11.53 23.84
N ASP A 653 -1.33 -10.80 23.79
CA ASP A 653 -2.31 -10.77 24.89
C ASP A 653 -2.99 -12.12 25.16
N TYR A 654 -3.23 -12.96 24.14
CA TYR A 654 -3.87 -14.27 24.33
C TYR A 654 -2.93 -15.35 24.87
N PHE A 655 -1.62 -15.27 24.59
CA PHE A 655 -0.65 -16.29 25.00
C PHE A 655 0.14 -15.91 26.26
N PHE A 656 0.10 -14.65 26.70
CA PHE A 656 0.81 -14.19 27.89
C PHE A 656 -0.04 -14.33 29.16
N SER A 657 0.60 -14.79 30.25
CA SER A 657 -0.03 -14.92 31.57
C SER A 657 -0.56 -13.58 32.10
N HIS A 658 -1.61 -13.60 32.94
CA HIS A 658 -2.17 -12.39 33.56
C HIS A 658 -1.14 -11.52 34.31
N ILE A 659 -0.07 -12.11 34.86
CA ILE A 659 1.03 -11.35 35.49
C ILE A 659 1.77 -10.52 34.44
N ILE A 660 2.04 -11.12 33.28
CA ILE A 660 2.68 -10.46 32.13
C ILE A 660 1.75 -9.39 31.55
N LEU A 661 0.44 -9.64 31.48
CA LEU A 661 -0.55 -8.65 31.06
C LEU A 661 -0.54 -7.43 32.01
N GLY A 662 -0.39 -7.64 33.32
CA GLY A 662 -0.19 -6.57 34.30
C GLY A 662 1.10 -5.76 34.04
N VAL A 663 2.20 -6.42 33.71
CA VAL A 663 3.45 -5.76 33.29
C VAL A 663 3.25 -4.96 31.99
N LYS A 664 2.56 -5.51 30.99
CA LYS A 664 2.21 -4.79 29.75
C LYS A 664 1.38 -3.54 30.04
N MET A 665 0.33 -3.64 30.88
CA MET A 665 -0.47 -2.47 31.26
C MET A 665 0.36 -1.40 31.99
N TRP A 666 1.31 -1.80 32.83
CA TRP A 666 2.24 -0.87 33.48
C TRP A 666 3.21 -0.21 32.49
N ILE A 667 3.77 -0.97 31.53
CA ILE A 667 4.63 -0.44 30.46
C ILE A 667 3.86 0.55 29.58
N ALA A 668 2.64 0.21 29.15
CA ALA A 668 1.79 1.09 28.34
C ALA A 668 1.34 2.36 29.10
N TYR A 669 1.21 2.29 30.43
CA TYR A 669 1.01 3.47 31.26
C TYR A 669 2.29 4.33 31.40
N ALA A 670 3.46 3.71 31.47
CA ALA A 670 4.75 4.39 31.63
C ALA A 670 5.30 4.98 30.31
N ILE A 671 4.99 4.37 29.17
CA ILE A 671 5.43 4.77 27.83
C ILE A 671 4.18 5.18 27.02
N PRO A 672 3.88 6.48 26.88
CA PRO A 672 2.73 6.92 26.11
C PRO A 672 2.89 6.63 24.61
N ASP A 673 1.78 6.25 23.96
CA ASP A 673 1.72 5.92 22.53
C ASP A 673 2.22 7.05 21.62
N ILE A 674 2.04 8.33 22.01
CA ILE A 674 2.49 9.50 21.24
C ILE A 674 3.74 10.09 21.90
N PRO A 675 4.85 10.34 21.15
CA PRO A 675 6.03 11.02 21.68
C PRO A 675 5.67 12.40 22.25
N GLN A 676 6.24 12.77 23.40
CA GLN A 676 5.93 14.03 24.09
C GLN A 676 6.14 15.28 23.20
N TRP A 677 7.14 15.27 22.31
CA TRP A 677 7.38 16.37 21.38
C TRP A 677 6.29 16.47 20.30
N VAL A 678 5.80 15.34 19.77
CA VAL A 678 4.67 15.30 18.82
C VAL A 678 3.41 15.82 19.51
N ALA A 679 3.11 15.32 20.72
CA ALA A 679 1.95 15.78 21.49
C ALA A 679 2.01 17.29 21.81
N THR A 680 3.21 17.81 22.07
CA THR A 680 3.43 19.26 22.29
C THR A 680 3.17 20.06 21.02
N GLU A 681 3.68 19.62 19.87
CA GLU A 681 3.53 20.34 18.62
C GLU A 681 2.09 20.26 18.08
N MET A 682 1.42 19.11 18.18
CA MET A 682 -0.02 19.00 17.91
C MET A 682 -0.84 19.94 18.80
N SER A 683 -0.54 19.99 20.11
CA SER A 683 -1.22 20.90 21.06
C SER A 683 -0.99 22.38 20.71
N ARG A 684 0.20 22.72 20.22
CA ARG A 684 0.56 24.06 19.74
C ARG A 684 -0.23 24.41 18.48
N LEU A 685 -0.29 23.52 17.49
CA LEU A 685 -1.07 23.70 16.27
C LEU A 685 -2.57 23.86 16.57
N ASP A 686 -3.13 23.04 17.46
CA ASP A 686 -4.53 23.15 17.90
C ASP A 686 -4.81 24.44 18.66
N PHE A 687 -3.88 24.93 19.47
CA PHE A 687 -4.00 26.24 20.11
C PHE A 687 -4.05 27.36 19.05
N LEU A 688 -3.13 27.34 18.08
CA LEU A 688 -3.08 28.31 16.99
C LEU A 688 -4.33 28.27 16.10
N ARG A 689 -4.83 27.07 15.74
CA ARG A 689 -6.10 26.86 15.03
C ARG A 689 -7.26 27.54 15.79
N ARG A 690 -7.36 27.35 17.11
CA ARG A 690 -8.41 27.97 17.96
C ARG A 690 -8.24 29.47 18.13
N GLU A 691 -7.01 29.99 18.15
CA GLU A 691 -6.77 31.44 18.22
C GLU A 691 -7.13 32.13 16.90
N ALA A 692 -6.77 31.53 15.76
CA ALA A 692 -7.16 32.00 14.44
C ALA A 692 -8.70 32.01 14.28
N PHE A 693 -9.38 30.95 14.71
CA PHE A 693 -10.85 30.89 14.71
C PHE A 693 -11.48 32.02 15.53
N LYS A 694 -10.96 32.30 16.74
CA LYS A 694 -11.43 33.42 17.58
C LYS A 694 -11.21 34.78 16.92
N LYS A 695 -10.08 34.97 16.22
CA LYS A 695 -9.79 36.21 15.48
C LYS A 695 -10.81 36.40 14.33
N LEU A 696 -11.08 35.35 13.56
CA LEU A 696 -12.10 35.37 12.49
C LEU A 696 -13.50 35.69 13.04
N ASP A 697 -13.91 35.03 14.12
CA ASP A 697 -15.21 35.27 14.79
C ASP A 697 -15.32 36.72 15.32
N SER A 698 -14.24 37.25 15.91
CA SER A 698 -14.16 38.65 16.38
C SER A 698 -14.15 39.70 15.26
N HIS A 699 -13.87 39.30 14.02
CA HIS A 699 -13.84 40.18 12.85
C HIS A 699 -15.07 40.05 11.94
N GLN A 700 -16.01 39.16 12.22
CA GLN A 700 -17.34 39.25 11.61
C GLN A 700 -18.06 40.50 12.15
N PRO A 701 -18.47 41.46 11.31
CA PRO A 701 -19.35 42.51 11.77
C PRO A 701 -20.67 41.86 12.20
N HIS A 702 -21.23 42.30 13.34
CA HIS A 702 -22.61 41.99 13.70
C HIS A 702 -23.56 42.61 12.67
N ASN A 703 -23.78 41.91 11.56
CA ASN A 703 -24.97 42.10 10.76
C ASN A 703 -26.16 41.79 11.65
N ASN A 704 -26.98 42.81 11.90
CA ASN A 704 -28.18 42.71 12.72
C ASN A 704 -29.14 41.67 12.12
N VAL A 705 -29.03 40.42 12.58
CA VAL A 705 -30.08 39.43 12.40
C VAL A 705 -31.25 39.90 13.24
N LEU A 706 -32.20 40.55 12.58
CA LEU A 706 -33.50 40.89 13.13
C LEU A 706 -34.06 39.64 13.80
N HIS A 707 -34.36 39.73 15.10
CA HIS A 707 -34.93 38.63 15.88
C HIS A 707 -36.23 38.13 15.22
N THR A 708 -36.14 37.04 14.46
CA THR A 708 -37.30 36.17 14.24
C THR A 708 -37.41 35.28 15.46
N SER A 709 -38.50 35.47 16.20
CA SER A 709 -38.78 34.82 17.48
C SER A 709 -38.73 33.29 17.37
N LYS A 710 -37.96 32.65 18.27
CA LYS A 710 -38.18 31.23 18.58
C LYS A 710 -39.63 31.03 19.03
N PRO A 711 -40.32 29.95 18.65
CA PRO A 711 -41.56 29.56 19.29
C PRO A 711 -41.24 29.10 20.72
N GLU A 712 -41.87 29.72 21.72
CA GLU A 712 -41.73 29.30 23.12
C GLU A 712 -42.56 28.05 23.40
N ASN A 713 -41.96 27.09 24.11
CA ASN A 713 -42.70 26.01 24.75
C ASN A 713 -43.41 26.58 26.00
N PRO A 714 -44.74 26.41 26.17
CA PRO A 714 -45.42 26.91 27.36
C PRO A 714 -45.21 25.98 28.56
N VAL A 715 -44.51 26.47 29.59
CA VAL A 715 -44.42 25.80 30.90
C VAL A 715 -45.16 26.60 31.96
N ARG A 716 -46.34 26.07 32.33
CA ARG A 716 -46.87 25.93 33.70
C ARG A 716 -46.49 27.01 34.74
N SER A 717 -47.46 27.82 35.15
CA SER A 717 -47.51 28.52 36.44
C SER A 717 -48.73 28.09 37.27
N GLN A 718 -48.72 28.35 38.59
CA GLN A 718 -49.60 27.73 39.59
C GLN A 718 -50.62 28.70 40.22
N SER A 719 -51.78 28.19 40.69
CA SER A 719 -52.52 28.55 41.94
C SER A 719 -52.85 30.04 42.25
N LEU A 720 -54.04 30.54 42.62
CA LEU A 720 -55.25 30.14 43.40
C LEU A 720 -56.31 31.31 43.27
N PRO A 721 -57.50 31.35 43.92
CA PRO A 721 -58.60 30.38 44.05
C PRO A 721 -59.98 31.03 43.61
N PRO A 722 -61.18 30.83 44.21
CA PRO A 722 -62.31 30.28 43.43
C PRO A 722 -63.62 31.12 43.40
N THR A 723 -64.51 30.84 42.43
CA THR A 723 -65.97 30.98 42.65
C THR A 723 -66.81 29.98 41.85
N SER A 724 -67.88 29.50 42.47
CA SER A 724 -68.97 28.62 41.99
C SER A 724 -69.65 29.08 40.69
N ASN A 725 -70.20 28.22 39.81
CA ASN A 725 -71.41 27.42 40.09
C ASN A 725 -71.78 26.39 38.97
N GLN A 726 -72.48 25.33 39.37
CA GLN A 726 -73.54 24.58 38.66
C GLN A 726 -73.26 23.76 37.36
N THR A 727 -73.16 22.44 37.57
CA THR A 727 -73.87 21.29 36.91
C THR A 727 -75.08 21.56 35.99
N PRO A 728 -75.59 20.55 35.23
CA PRO A 728 -74.93 19.36 34.62
C PRO A 728 -75.43 19.05 33.17
N HIS A 729 -74.91 18.01 32.49
CA HIS A 729 -75.71 16.86 31.99
C HIS A 729 -74.89 15.80 31.21
N GLN A 730 -75.21 14.54 31.49
CA GLN A 730 -74.88 13.28 30.80
C GLN A 730 -76.21 12.66 30.32
N PRO A 731 -76.28 11.45 29.70
CA PRO A 731 -75.28 10.65 28.98
C PRO A 731 -75.76 10.43 27.50
N PRO A 732 -76.20 9.25 26.95
CA PRO A 732 -75.67 7.87 26.93
C PRO A 732 -75.66 7.15 25.54
N HIS A 733 -75.16 5.89 25.51
CA HIS A 733 -75.49 4.76 24.59
C HIS A 733 -75.03 4.82 23.09
N SER A 734 -74.74 3.71 22.37
CA SER A 734 -74.54 2.28 22.72
C SER A 734 -74.00 1.42 21.53
N SER A 735 -72.99 0.58 21.79
CA SER A 735 -72.77 -0.83 21.35
C SER A 735 -73.15 -1.40 19.94
N VAL A 736 -72.16 -2.10 19.33
CA VAL A 736 -72.19 -3.46 18.68
C VAL A 736 -72.32 -3.64 17.13
N SER A 737 -71.32 -4.37 16.56
CA SER A 737 -71.28 -5.17 15.30
C SER A 737 -71.39 -4.43 13.93
N THR A 738 -70.83 -4.86 12.78
CA THR A 738 -70.21 -6.15 12.36
C THR A 738 -69.26 -6.00 11.14
N SER A 739 -68.27 -6.91 10.99
CA SER A 739 -67.67 -7.48 9.75
C SER A 739 -66.97 -6.63 8.63
N ALA A 740 -65.75 -7.11 8.31
CA ALA A 740 -65.10 -7.25 6.98
C ALA A 740 -64.20 -6.12 6.39
N ASP A 741 -62.89 -6.31 6.61
CA ASP A 741 -61.73 -6.21 5.70
C ASP A 741 -61.44 -4.93 4.88
N THR A 742 -60.42 -4.18 5.29
CA THR A 742 -59.50 -3.46 4.39
C THR A 742 -58.11 -3.24 5.04
N MET A 743 -57.04 -3.57 4.29
CA MET A 743 -55.59 -3.24 4.42
C MET A 743 -54.94 -2.85 5.78
N PRO A 744 -53.77 -3.43 6.14
CA PRO A 744 -53.02 -3.05 7.34
C PRO A 744 -52.10 -1.83 7.13
N LEU A 745 -51.92 -1.04 8.20
CA LEU A 745 -50.99 0.09 8.29
C LEU A 745 -50.40 0.15 9.70
N GLY A 746 -49.08 0.32 9.82
CA GLY A 746 -48.43 0.88 11.02
C GLY A 746 -47.98 -0.08 12.12
N ASP A 747 -46.91 -0.85 11.89
CA ASP A 747 -46.13 -1.43 12.99
C ASP A 747 -45.44 -0.32 13.80
N THR A 748 -45.74 -0.26 15.10
CA THR A 748 -45.02 0.58 16.08
C THR A 748 -43.99 -0.27 16.83
N ALA A 749 -42.81 -0.42 16.24
CA ALA A 749 -41.73 -1.21 16.82
C ALA A 749 -41.05 -0.49 18.00
N TYR A 750 -40.99 -1.16 19.15
CA TYR A 750 -40.24 -0.74 20.33
C TYR A 750 -38.74 -0.66 20.04
N ILE A 751 -38.09 0.47 20.34
CA ILE A 751 -36.64 0.59 20.28
C ILE A 751 -36.03 0.03 21.56
N THR A 752 -35.75 -1.27 21.57
CA THR A 752 -34.84 -1.90 22.53
C THR A 752 -33.40 -1.59 22.11
N ARG A 753 -32.69 -0.76 22.89
CA ARG A 753 -31.24 -0.54 22.69
C ARG A 753 -30.45 -1.78 23.15
N PRO A 754 -29.61 -2.42 22.31
CA PRO A 754 -28.55 -3.29 22.79
C PRO A 754 -27.32 -2.45 23.15
N SER A 755 -26.75 -2.73 24.32
CA SER A 755 -25.51 -2.13 24.79
C SER A 755 -24.29 -2.80 24.15
N THR A 756 -23.58 -2.12 23.26
CA THR A 756 -22.19 -2.46 22.90
C THR A 756 -21.24 -1.55 23.64
N PHE A 757 -20.54 -2.12 24.63
CA PHE A 757 -19.42 -1.48 25.30
C PHE A 757 -18.26 -1.38 24.31
N GLN A 758 -17.86 -0.15 23.98
CA GLN A 758 -16.68 0.10 23.16
C GLN A 758 -16.00 1.34 23.78
N GLU A 759 -14.97 1.11 24.60
CA GLU A 759 -14.26 2.19 25.30
C GLU A 759 -13.43 3.00 24.31
N SER A 760 -13.95 4.15 23.91
CA SER A 760 -13.19 5.20 23.25
C SER A 760 -12.44 6.03 24.30
N PHE A 761 -11.14 5.76 24.47
CA PHE A 761 -10.26 6.61 25.26
C PHE A 761 -9.95 7.91 24.50
N SER A 762 -10.78 8.94 24.68
CA SER A 762 -10.44 10.32 24.35
C SER A 762 -9.71 10.98 25.53
N PRO A 763 -8.49 11.52 25.38
CA PRO A 763 -7.80 12.21 26.46
C PRO A 763 -8.37 13.62 26.67
N GLN A 764 -9.43 13.73 27.47
CA GLN A 764 -9.86 15.04 27.96
C GLN A 764 -8.87 15.59 29.00
N LEU A 765 -7.95 16.44 28.54
CA LEU A 765 -7.13 17.32 29.37
C LEU A 765 -8.01 18.27 30.20
N ARG A 766 -8.41 17.82 31.39
CA ARG A 766 -9.11 18.64 32.38
C ARG A 766 -8.14 19.09 33.47
N HIS A 767 -7.57 20.28 33.32
CA HIS A 767 -6.84 20.94 34.41
C HIS A 767 -7.75 21.06 35.64
N ARG A 768 -7.28 20.55 36.79
CA ARG A 768 -7.95 20.71 38.08
C ARG A 768 -7.14 21.70 38.92
N GLN A 769 -7.69 22.90 39.09
CA GLN A 769 -7.13 23.88 40.02
C GLN A 769 -7.16 23.33 41.45
N THR A 770 -6.07 23.51 42.17
CA THR A 770 -5.98 23.23 43.61
C THR A 770 -6.61 24.38 44.41
N PRO A 771 -7.53 24.12 45.35
CA PRO A 771 -8.00 25.14 46.28
C PRO A 771 -6.97 25.35 47.40
N SER A 772 -6.72 26.61 47.73
CA SER A 772 -5.90 27.00 48.88
C SER A 772 -6.61 26.68 50.19
N ILE A 773 -5.87 26.10 51.14
CA ILE A 773 -6.33 25.92 52.53
C ILE A 773 -6.09 27.24 53.27
N SER A 774 -7.16 27.84 53.79
CA SER A 774 -7.09 28.95 54.76
C SER A 774 -7.89 28.58 56.01
N ALA A 775 -7.38 28.96 57.18
CA ALA A 775 -7.87 28.52 58.47
C ALA A 775 -9.16 29.22 58.91
N GLY A 776 -9.91 28.59 59.83
CA GLY A 776 -11.15 29.17 60.38
C GLY A 776 -11.88 28.26 61.37
N THR A 777 -11.29 28.10 62.56
CA THR A 777 -11.96 28.17 63.88
C THR A 777 -13.45 27.80 64.00
N SER A 778 -13.73 26.67 64.64
CA SER A 778 -14.35 26.60 65.99
C SER A 778 -14.40 25.16 66.49
#